data_AF-A0A947VX89-F1
#
_entry.id   AF-A0A947VX89-F1
#
_cell.length_a   1.000
_cell.length_b   1.000
_cell.length_c   1.000
_cell.angle_alpha   90.00
_cell.angle_beta   90.00
_cell.angle_gamma   90.00
#
_symmetry.space_group_name_H-M   'P 1'
#
loop_
_entity.id
_entity.type
_entity.pdbx_description
1 polymer ?
#
loop_
_entity_poly.entity_id
_entity_poly.type
_entity_poly.pdbx_seq_one_letter_code
_entity_poly.pdbx_strand_id
1 'polypeptide(L)'
;MATVNPNFVHLHVHSEYSLLDGLGHLPELVAKAKVLGQPALALTDHGAMYGSLHFFNAAKKAGIKPIIGLEAYVAQNSRTDKQTKMGSDQFHLTILAQNLKGYRNLMQLVSRANSEGFSYKPRIDDELLFELNEGLIVLSGCLSSRFNRFLQNGQDDQALELFKKYSHVFGNRFYIELQNHPTIKEYQTINPKLVKIARQLGIKIVATNDVHYLEAEDAEAQDALICVQTRKLMSDKDRMSLMDSPDLYLRSTGEMMELFKDYPEAISNTLEVADRCNVEIPTGKLIFPNFPIPEGQTEAEYFRQLTFSLAKKKLGKLTKEYTDRIEYEMKVIVDKGYTPYFLITQDFVNWAKLQGIGVGPGRGSAAGSLISYVLGITDIHPIEHGLAFERFLNPQRPTPPDIDIDFADDRRDEVIAYVSDKYGADHVGHVITFGKMEARVAIRDIGRILGLPYEDPDRIAKLIPNEPGKRVSLDQAVKTIPELIQIYQQPKFRRLIDLAKKVEGVVRHSSVHAAAIIITDKALPNYTPTQVDTKSGKTITQYDMYALDCNISDDAIGLLKFDFLGLRNLSIIQNALSLIKVHKKIDLNIREIPLDDKKTYRIMAEGHTMGVFQLESAGMRRVARSLKPNQFSDITAMVALFRPGPMDLIPQFIEGKHNPSSIHYPHDTLIDILKETYGVMVYQEQILEIAHTMAGYTLGEADILRRAIGKKKKKLLDQNHLRFIKDSVKNGYQQTVAEKVWGFIEAFANYGFNKAHATSYAMIAYQTAYLKANYPVEYMTALMSVESASSSQNRDVKVSVAIEECRRMGIQVLPPNINHSDDDFTIEKVKGSLTGLGIRFGLNAIKHIGSAAIDNILQTRQKMKGGFKSFTQFVYETDGRKVNKTSLECLIKVGAMDEYGTRASMLENLEAIRKQATSLQSQVDGQETLFTGVDTGATNIQDTFPKLEEYPQPELLSFEKELLGMFLTQHPMAQALKAVSQRATKQIGDIDRELHLNHTFLFGGVVTRWKQVQTKKTNQLMAFGELEDSTGKIQFVVFPTIYNQSGSDIKEDSVVLLKAKVDYRDEELQLVVEKISLPDNIESSVAIGEDQHEIFIPRKTKREILEKLGQLLKSHPGDEHVSVLIPNGGQPERMALPYGVKWSSQLEKDIETLLT
;
A
#
# COMPACT_ATOMS: atom_id res chain seq x y z
N MET A 1 55.46 -3.13 35.43
CA MET A 1 54.04 -3.40 35.70
C MET A 1 53.25 -2.76 34.57
N ALA A 2 52.71 -3.58 33.66
CA ALA A 2 51.80 -3.08 32.63
C ALA A 2 50.51 -2.66 33.33
N THR A 3 50.11 -1.41 33.18
CA THR A 3 48.83 -0.87 33.66
C THR A 3 47.71 -1.67 32.99
N VAL A 4 47.15 -2.63 33.72
CA VAL A 4 45.92 -3.34 33.32
C VAL A 4 44.83 -2.27 33.30
N ASN A 5 44.43 -1.85 32.11
CA ASN A 5 43.27 -0.97 31.94
C ASN A 5 42.06 -1.81 32.39
N PRO A 6 41.35 -1.46 33.47
CA PRO A 6 40.25 -2.29 33.94
C PRO A 6 39.11 -2.16 32.92
N ASN A 7 38.87 -3.24 32.17
CA ASN A 7 37.87 -3.29 31.12
C ASN A 7 36.68 -4.18 31.55
N PHE A 8 35.50 -3.86 31.04
CA PHE A 8 34.24 -4.59 31.28
C PHE A 8 33.45 -4.69 29.98
N VAL A 9 32.65 -5.75 29.83
CA VAL A 9 31.79 -5.99 28.67
C VAL A 9 30.37 -6.27 29.14
N HIS A 10 29.39 -5.57 28.58
CA HIS A 10 27.98 -5.88 28.79
C HIS A 10 27.60 -7.15 28.01
N LEU A 11 27.15 -8.18 28.74
CA LEU A 11 26.77 -9.49 28.19
C LEU A 11 25.26 -9.73 28.15
N HIS A 12 24.46 -8.81 28.71
CA HIS A 12 23.00 -8.88 28.76
C HIS A 12 22.45 -7.49 28.39
N VAL A 13 22.02 -7.33 27.14
CA VAL A 13 21.61 -6.05 26.55
C VAL A 13 20.46 -6.28 25.57
N HIS A 14 19.41 -5.52 25.76
CA HIS A 14 18.23 -5.45 24.91
C HIS A 14 18.30 -4.21 24.01
N SER A 15 17.80 -4.36 22.80
CA SER A 15 17.67 -3.29 21.82
C SER A 15 16.20 -2.99 21.54
N GLU A 16 15.94 -2.06 20.63
CA GLU A 16 14.62 -1.82 20.03
C GLU A 16 13.91 -3.07 19.48
N TYR A 17 14.63 -4.18 19.30
CA TYR A 17 14.08 -5.47 18.87
C TYR A 17 13.52 -6.35 20.01
N SER A 18 13.79 -6.01 21.27
CA SER A 18 12.93 -6.38 22.39
C SER A 18 11.65 -5.55 22.32
N LEU A 19 10.73 -5.93 21.43
CA LEU A 19 9.60 -5.10 20.99
C LEU A 19 8.70 -4.53 22.12
N LEU A 20 8.73 -5.12 23.32
CA LEU A 20 7.89 -4.72 24.45
C LEU A 20 8.48 -3.55 25.26
N ASP A 21 9.78 -3.59 25.52
CA ASP A 21 10.46 -2.83 26.58
C ASP A 21 11.87 -2.34 26.21
N GLY A 22 12.41 -2.73 25.06
CA GLY A 22 13.72 -2.25 24.60
C GLY A 22 13.61 -0.92 23.85
N LEU A 23 14.41 0.06 24.28
CA LEU A 23 14.48 1.39 23.68
C LEU A 23 15.76 1.62 22.87
N GLY A 24 16.84 0.87 23.17
CA GLY A 24 18.15 1.14 22.59
C GLY A 24 18.27 0.86 21.09
N HIS A 25 18.50 1.89 20.28
CA HIS A 25 18.81 1.74 18.86
C HIS A 25 20.19 1.10 18.66
N LEU A 26 20.27 0.09 17.77
CA LEU A 26 21.51 -0.68 17.58
C LEU A 26 22.75 0.16 17.24
N PRO A 27 22.70 1.13 16.28
CA PRO A 27 23.88 1.93 15.96
C PRO A 27 24.34 2.79 17.13
N GLU A 28 23.40 3.28 17.95
CA GLU A 28 23.67 4.15 19.08
C GLU A 28 24.24 3.35 20.27
N LEU A 29 23.70 2.15 20.54
CA LEU A 29 24.26 1.22 21.53
C LEU A 29 25.72 0.90 21.23
N VAL A 30 26.03 0.55 19.98
CA VAL A 30 27.40 0.25 19.54
C VAL A 30 28.31 1.49 19.66
N ALA A 31 27.81 2.66 19.26
CA ALA A 31 28.56 3.91 19.37
C ALA A 31 28.87 4.28 20.83
N LYS A 32 27.90 4.12 21.73
CA LYS A 32 28.05 4.38 23.16
C LYS A 32 29.05 3.42 23.79
N ALA A 33 28.97 2.11 23.52
CA ALA A 33 29.94 1.13 24.01
C ALA A 33 31.38 1.49 23.60
N LYS A 34 31.56 1.97 22.36
CA LYS A 34 32.86 2.47 21.89
C LYS A 34 33.35 3.70 22.65
N VAL A 35 32.46 4.68 22.89
CA VAL A 35 32.79 5.88 23.69
C VAL A 35 33.17 5.51 25.12
N LEU A 36 32.52 4.49 25.70
CA LEU A 36 32.81 3.96 27.03
C LEU A 36 34.08 3.09 27.10
N GLY A 37 34.78 2.86 25.97
CA GLY A 37 36.00 2.08 25.93
C GLY A 37 35.80 0.57 26.07
N GLN A 38 34.57 0.07 25.88
CA GLN A 38 34.26 -1.35 26.01
C GLN A 38 34.67 -2.10 24.73
N PRO A 39 35.45 -3.20 24.83
CA PRO A 39 36.01 -3.87 23.63
C PRO A 39 34.99 -4.76 22.88
N ALA A 40 33.92 -5.16 23.56
CA ALA A 40 32.87 -6.02 23.02
C ALA A 40 31.51 -5.59 23.58
N LEU A 41 30.44 -6.04 22.92
CA LEU A 41 29.06 -5.83 23.35
C LEU A 41 28.24 -7.06 22.97
N ALA A 42 27.36 -7.53 23.85
CA ALA A 42 26.37 -8.54 23.53
C ALA A 42 25.03 -7.93 23.11
N LEU A 43 24.25 -8.70 22.35
CA LEU A 43 22.84 -8.44 22.11
C LEU A 43 22.04 -9.70 22.48
N THR A 44 21.09 -9.57 23.40
CA THR A 44 20.31 -10.65 24.00
C THR A 44 18.83 -10.29 24.06
N ASP A 45 18.23 -9.92 22.92
CA ASP A 45 16.81 -9.56 22.86
C ASP A 45 15.88 -10.68 23.36
N HIS A 46 14.67 -10.31 23.81
CA HIS A 46 13.70 -11.23 24.40
C HIS A 46 13.10 -12.22 23.39
N GLY A 47 13.47 -13.50 23.49
CA GLY A 47 12.83 -14.61 22.77
C GLY A 47 12.87 -14.50 21.23
N ALA A 48 13.70 -13.60 20.70
CA ALA A 48 13.80 -13.30 19.29
C ALA A 48 15.21 -12.82 18.93
N MET A 49 15.54 -12.92 17.65
CA MET A 49 16.85 -12.55 17.10
C MET A 49 16.72 -11.52 15.98
N TYR A 50 15.67 -10.69 15.98
CA TYR A 50 15.38 -9.75 14.87
C TYR A 50 16.57 -8.85 14.50
N GLY A 51 17.26 -8.32 15.50
CA GLY A 51 18.36 -7.36 15.33
C GLY A 51 19.74 -7.98 15.15
N SER A 52 19.91 -9.31 15.26
CA SER A 52 21.23 -9.92 15.43
C SER A 52 22.22 -9.64 14.29
N LEU A 53 21.78 -9.72 13.03
CA LEU A 53 22.67 -9.45 11.89
C LEU A 53 22.98 -7.96 11.75
N HIS A 54 21.98 -7.10 11.93
CA HIS A 54 22.15 -5.63 11.94
C HIS A 54 23.17 -5.20 12.99
N PHE A 55 23.06 -5.79 14.19
CA PHE A 55 24.00 -5.59 15.28
C PHE A 55 25.40 -6.10 14.95
N PHE A 56 25.52 -7.33 14.42
CA PHE A 56 26.80 -7.90 14.00
C PHE A 56 27.54 -6.98 13.03
N ASN A 57 26.85 -6.52 11.98
CA ASN A 57 27.41 -5.66 10.96
C ASN A 57 27.77 -4.26 11.52
N ALA A 58 26.89 -3.67 12.33
CA ALA A 58 27.14 -2.36 12.96
C ALA A 58 28.35 -2.40 13.92
N ALA A 59 28.43 -3.42 14.77
CA ALA A 59 29.54 -3.62 15.71
C ALA A 59 30.88 -3.83 14.97
N LYS A 60 30.91 -4.73 13.97
CA LYS A 60 32.12 -4.94 13.15
C LYS A 60 32.60 -3.65 12.49
N LYS A 61 31.67 -2.89 11.89
CA LYS A 61 32.00 -1.61 11.24
C LYS A 61 32.54 -0.56 12.22
N ALA A 62 32.05 -0.57 13.47
CA ALA A 62 32.53 0.32 14.51
C ALA A 62 33.85 -0.13 15.16
N GLY A 63 34.30 -1.37 14.90
CA GLY A 63 35.47 -1.98 15.55
C GLY A 63 35.19 -2.50 16.96
N ILE A 64 33.92 -2.79 17.28
CA ILE A 64 33.49 -3.43 18.54
C ILE A 64 33.24 -4.90 18.24
N LYS A 65 33.70 -5.81 19.11
CA LYS A 65 33.46 -7.24 18.94
C LYS A 65 31.98 -7.57 19.24
N PRO A 66 31.19 -8.05 18.26
CA PRO A 66 29.82 -8.46 18.51
C PRO A 66 29.75 -9.81 19.24
N ILE A 67 28.90 -9.91 20.25
CA ILE A 67 28.52 -11.17 20.89
C ILE A 67 27.02 -11.39 20.62
N ILE A 68 26.69 -12.41 19.84
CA ILE A 68 25.30 -12.72 19.51
C ILE A 68 24.73 -13.61 20.61
N GLY A 69 23.60 -13.21 21.17
CA GLY A 69 22.91 -13.96 22.20
C GLY A 69 21.40 -13.87 22.06
N LEU A 70 20.74 -14.39 23.09
CA LEU A 70 19.30 -14.52 23.21
C LEU A 70 18.95 -14.55 24.70
N GLU A 71 18.00 -13.75 25.14
CA GLU A 71 17.33 -14.01 26.41
C GLU A 71 16.09 -14.87 26.13
N ALA A 72 16.22 -16.18 26.35
CA ALA A 72 15.19 -17.15 26.02
C ALA A 72 14.12 -17.21 27.11
N TYR A 73 12.86 -17.38 26.70
CA TYR A 73 11.82 -17.80 27.62
C TYR A 73 11.86 -19.31 27.79
N VAL A 74 11.92 -19.81 29.03
CA VAL A 74 11.97 -21.23 29.37
C VAL A 74 10.68 -21.62 30.09
N ALA A 75 10.04 -22.68 29.63
CA ALA A 75 8.90 -23.29 30.31
C ALA A 75 9.34 -24.04 31.59
N GLN A 76 8.45 -24.13 32.56
CA GLN A 76 8.66 -24.83 33.82
C GLN A 76 8.92 -26.31 33.57
N ASN A 77 8.10 -26.93 32.73
CA ASN A 77 8.12 -28.36 32.41
C ASN A 77 8.36 -28.58 30.91
N SER A 78 7.32 -28.47 30.07
CA SER A 78 7.40 -28.65 28.62
C SER A 78 7.06 -27.38 27.86
N ARG A 79 7.75 -27.12 26.74
CA ARG A 79 7.41 -26.00 25.85
C ARG A 79 6.00 -26.10 25.26
N THR A 80 5.48 -27.32 25.11
CA THR A 80 4.15 -27.60 24.53
C THR A 80 2.99 -27.30 25.48
N ASP A 81 3.26 -27.08 26.78
CA ASP A 81 2.23 -26.85 27.78
C ASP A 81 1.58 -25.48 27.57
N LYS A 82 0.25 -25.37 27.52
CA LYS A 82 -0.39 -24.05 27.36
C LYS A 82 -0.47 -23.33 28.70
N GLN A 83 -0.06 -22.06 28.71
CA GLN A 83 -0.15 -21.23 29.92
C GLN A 83 -1.62 -20.91 30.26
N THR A 84 -1.99 -21.06 31.53
CA THR A 84 -3.32 -20.68 32.03
C THR A 84 -3.46 -19.17 32.21
N LYS A 85 -2.38 -18.49 32.59
CA LYS A 85 -2.29 -17.04 32.71
C LYS A 85 -0.95 -16.56 32.13
N MET A 86 -0.95 -15.40 31.49
CA MET A 86 0.28 -14.77 31.00
C MET A 86 1.30 -14.63 32.15
N GLY A 87 2.52 -15.11 31.93
CA GLY A 87 3.63 -15.06 32.89
C GLY A 87 3.63 -16.15 33.98
N SER A 88 2.65 -17.05 34.05
CA SER A 88 2.63 -18.11 35.08
C SER A 88 3.68 -19.20 34.89
N ASP A 89 4.19 -19.34 33.67
CA ASP A 89 5.07 -20.43 33.23
C ASP A 89 6.08 -19.91 32.20
N GLN A 90 6.80 -18.85 32.59
CA GLN A 90 7.71 -18.07 31.76
C GLN A 90 8.91 -17.62 32.60
N PHE A 91 10.05 -18.26 32.40
CA PHE A 91 11.31 -17.91 33.06
C PHE A 91 12.34 -17.41 32.04
N HIS A 92 13.26 -16.57 32.47
CA HIS A 92 14.29 -16.04 31.58
C HIS A 92 15.59 -16.85 31.68
N LEU A 93 16.32 -16.93 30.56
CA LEU A 93 17.65 -17.54 30.50
C LEU A 93 18.51 -16.87 29.43
N THR A 94 19.66 -16.35 29.82
CA THR A 94 20.60 -15.68 28.92
C THR A 94 21.50 -16.72 28.24
N ILE A 95 21.51 -16.74 26.91
CA ILE A 95 22.28 -17.70 26.10
C ILE A 95 23.12 -16.92 25.07
N LEU A 96 24.40 -17.23 24.98
CA LEU A 96 25.36 -16.59 24.06
C LEU A 96 25.92 -17.61 23.07
N ALA A 97 26.07 -17.21 21.81
CA ALA A 97 26.73 -18.03 20.80
C ALA A 97 28.26 -17.90 20.92
N GLN A 98 28.92 -19.02 21.21
CA GLN A 98 30.38 -19.09 21.29
C GLN A 98 31.03 -19.09 19.89
N ASN A 99 30.35 -19.66 18.90
CA ASN A 99 30.85 -19.85 17.53
C ASN A 99 29.69 -19.97 16.53
N LEU A 100 30.00 -20.21 15.26
CA LEU A 100 28.98 -20.33 14.20
C LEU A 100 27.97 -21.48 14.45
N LYS A 101 28.40 -22.58 15.08
CA LYS A 101 27.49 -23.69 15.45
C LYS A 101 26.54 -23.27 16.56
N GLY A 102 27.03 -22.54 17.57
CA GLY A 102 26.21 -21.91 18.60
C GLY A 102 25.18 -20.93 18.02
N TYR A 103 25.59 -20.08 17.08
CA TYR A 103 24.69 -19.16 16.39
C TYR A 103 23.56 -19.89 15.64
N ARG A 104 23.89 -20.98 14.92
CA ARG A 104 22.88 -21.83 14.28
C ARG A 104 21.95 -22.49 15.30
N ASN A 105 22.49 -22.97 16.41
CA ASN A 105 21.68 -23.55 17.48
C ASN A 105 20.73 -22.50 18.11
N LEU A 106 21.16 -21.24 18.28
CA LEU A 106 20.26 -20.16 18.70
C LEU A 106 19.10 -19.95 17.70
N MET A 107 19.40 -19.92 16.40
CA MET A 107 18.35 -19.78 15.36
C MET A 107 17.36 -20.95 15.43
N GLN A 108 17.83 -22.18 15.64
CA GLN A 108 16.99 -23.36 15.82
C GLN A 108 16.13 -23.28 17.09
N LEU A 109 16.72 -22.88 18.22
CA LEU A 109 16.01 -22.69 19.49
C LEU A 109 14.86 -21.69 19.35
N VAL A 110 15.13 -20.52 18.77
CA VAL A 110 14.11 -19.48 18.55
C VAL A 110 13.03 -19.94 17.59
N SER A 111 13.40 -20.63 16.51
CA SER A 111 12.45 -21.12 15.51
C SER A 111 11.49 -22.15 16.12
N ARG A 112 12.03 -23.14 16.85
CA ARG A 112 11.24 -24.17 17.54
C ARG A 112 10.44 -23.60 18.71
N ALA A 113 10.95 -22.58 19.40
CA ALA A 113 10.19 -21.85 20.42
C ALA A 113 8.94 -21.15 19.84
N ASN A 114 9.03 -20.66 18.60
CA ASN A 114 7.90 -20.02 17.91
C ASN A 114 6.93 -21.02 17.28
N SER A 115 7.41 -22.13 16.71
CA SER A 115 6.55 -23.12 16.06
C SER A 115 5.92 -24.13 17.03
N GLU A 116 6.67 -24.59 18.05
CA GLU A 116 6.25 -25.64 18.99
C GLU A 116 5.86 -25.06 20.36
N GLY A 117 6.59 -24.05 20.83
CA GLY A 117 6.53 -23.57 22.22
C GLY A 117 5.73 -22.30 22.46
N PHE A 118 5.08 -21.76 21.43
CA PHE A 118 4.41 -20.47 21.51
C PHE A 118 3.09 -20.57 22.27
N SER A 119 3.00 -19.83 23.40
CA SER A 119 1.76 -19.61 24.13
C SER A 119 1.45 -18.11 24.15
N TYR A 120 1.91 -17.36 25.15
CA TYR A 120 1.93 -15.89 25.11
C TYR A 120 3.28 -15.33 24.62
N LYS A 121 4.35 -16.10 24.77
CA LYS A 121 5.71 -15.85 24.28
C LYS A 121 6.28 -17.14 23.68
N PRO A 122 7.28 -17.07 22.79
CA PRO A 122 7.97 -18.25 22.27
C PRO A 122 8.86 -18.85 23.36
N ARG A 123 8.56 -20.08 23.81
CA ARG A 123 9.29 -20.73 24.92
C ARG A 123 10.05 -21.96 24.45
N ILE A 124 11.22 -22.17 25.04
CA ILE A 124 11.98 -23.42 24.98
C ILE A 124 11.75 -24.24 26.26
N ASP A 125 12.32 -25.44 26.31
CA ASP A 125 12.46 -26.24 27.52
C ASP A 125 13.88 -26.79 27.65
N ASP A 126 14.15 -27.43 28.79
CA ASP A 126 15.45 -28.04 29.09
C ASP A 126 15.81 -29.13 28.07
N GLU A 127 14.84 -29.93 27.61
CA GLU A 127 15.07 -31.00 26.64
C GLU A 127 15.66 -30.44 25.34
N LEU A 128 14.97 -29.46 24.75
CA LEU A 128 15.40 -28.81 23.52
C LEU A 128 16.74 -28.08 23.69
N LEU A 129 16.92 -27.39 24.82
CA LEU A 129 18.17 -26.67 25.12
C LEU A 129 19.36 -27.63 25.23
N PHE A 130 19.17 -28.79 25.86
CA PHE A 130 20.25 -29.77 26.00
C PHE A 130 20.52 -30.52 24.70
N GLU A 131 19.49 -30.77 23.87
CA GLU A 131 19.65 -31.28 22.51
C GLU A 131 20.55 -30.33 21.68
N LEU A 132 20.27 -29.02 21.73
CA LEU A 132 20.94 -28.00 20.94
C LEU A 132 22.07 -27.26 21.69
N ASN A 133 22.70 -27.91 22.67
CA ASN A 133 23.63 -27.24 23.60
C ASN A 133 24.99 -26.85 22.98
N GLU A 134 25.42 -27.49 21.89
CA GLU A 134 26.77 -27.34 21.34
C GLU A 134 27.07 -25.88 20.95
N GLY A 135 28.25 -25.36 21.32
CA GLY A 135 28.67 -24.00 20.96
C GLY A 135 27.90 -22.88 21.68
N LEU A 136 27.06 -23.19 22.67
CA LEU A 136 26.36 -22.21 23.52
C LEU A 136 27.09 -22.00 24.84
N ILE A 137 27.12 -20.75 25.30
CA ILE A 137 27.43 -20.34 26.68
C ILE A 137 26.12 -19.91 27.33
N VAL A 138 25.87 -20.33 28.57
CA VAL A 138 24.63 -20.05 29.29
C VAL A 138 24.94 -19.31 30.58
N LEU A 139 24.18 -18.25 30.85
CA LEU A 139 24.21 -17.53 32.12
C LEU A 139 22.93 -17.86 32.90
N SER A 140 23.00 -17.85 34.24
CA SER A 140 21.85 -18.22 35.08
C SER A 140 20.66 -17.24 35.01
N GLY A 141 20.78 -16.09 34.33
CA GLY A 141 19.70 -15.15 34.05
C GLY A 141 19.43 -14.12 35.15
N CYS A 142 18.52 -13.20 34.83
CA CYS A 142 18.01 -12.13 35.70
C CYS A 142 17.13 -12.67 36.85
N LEU A 143 16.52 -11.79 37.66
CA LEU A 143 15.61 -12.21 38.74
C LEU A 143 14.42 -13.06 38.29
N SER A 144 14.00 -12.92 37.03
CA SER A 144 12.93 -13.73 36.45
C SER A 144 13.38 -15.13 36.01
N SER A 145 14.66 -15.49 36.21
CA SER A 145 15.14 -16.83 35.90
C SER A 145 14.63 -17.88 36.87
N ARG A 146 14.52 -19.13 36.41
CA ARG A 146 14.08 -20.26 37.25
C ARG A 146 15.00 -20.48 38.45
N PHE A 147 16.30 -20.20 38.29
CA PHE A 147 17.29 -20.27 39.36
C PHE A 147 16.99 -19.27 40.48
N ASN A 148 16.82 -17.99 40.11
CA ASN A 148 16.58 -16.92 41.08
C ASN A 148 15.20 -17.03 41.71
N ARG A 149 14.19 -17.50 40.97
CA ARG A 149 12.84 -17.76 41.49
C ARG A 149 12.83 -18.82 42.60
N PHE A 150 13.60 -19.90 42.46
CA PHE A 150 13.75 -20.87 43.54
C PHE A 150 14.38 -20.25 44.79
N LEU A 151 15.44 -19.45 44.62
CA LEU A 151 16.10 -18.77 45.75
C LEU A 151 15.21 -17.72 46.43
N GLN A 152 14.40 -16.99 45.65
CA GLN A 152 13.39 -16.03 46.14
C GLN A 152 12.32 -16.72 46.99
N ASN A 153 11.88 -17.90 46.56
CA ASN A 153 10.87 -18.70 47.26
C ASN A 153 11.42 -19.53 48.43
N GLY A 154 12.73 -19.39 48.75
CA GLY A 154 13.39 -20.15 49.81
C GLY A 154 13.63 -21.63 49.48
N GLN A 155 13.54 -22.01 48.21
CA GLN A 155 13.72 -23.36 47.69
C GLN A 155 15.19 -23.62 47.30
N ASP A 156 16.12 -23.35 48.23
CA ASP A 156 17.56 -23.32 47.98
C ASP A 156 18.10 -24.69 47.47
N ASP A 157 17.56 -25.81 47.96
CA ASP A 157 17.95 -27.16 47.51
C ASP A 157 17.56 -27.42 46.04
N GLN A 158 16.37 -26.96 45.63
CA GLN A 158 15.92 -27.09 44.24
C GLN A 158 16.76 -26.22 43.30
N ALA A 159 17.12 -25.01 43.74
CA ALA A 159 18.04 -24.16 43.01
C ALA A 159 19.40 -24.86 42.82
N LEU A 160 19.96 -25.44 43.90
CA LEU A 160 21.25 -26.13 43.86
C LEU A 160 21.24 -27.33 42.89
N GLU A 161 20.19 -28.16 42.91
CA GLU A 161 20.05 -29.27 41.96
C GLU A 161 19.95 -28.78 40.51
N LEU A 162 19.25 -27.66 40.27
CA LEU A 162 19.18 -27.07 38.94
C LEU A 162 20.55 -26.54 38.48
N PHE A 163 21.32 -25.88 39.34
CA PHE A 163 22.69 -25.45 39.03
C PHE A 163 23.60 -26.64 38.72
N LYS A 164 23.51 -27.74 39.48
CA LYS A 164 24.26 -28.98 39.18
C LYS A 164 23.91 -29.54 37.81
N LYS A 165 22.62 -29.61 37.48
CA LYS A 165 22.12 -30.10 36.19
C LYS A 165 22.70 -29.32 35.02
N TYR A 166 22.64 -27.99 35.07
CA TYR A 166 23.18 -27.13 34.01
C TYR A 166 24.71 -27.16 33.96
N SER A 167 25.38 -27.17 35.11
CA SER A 167 26.84 -27.33 35.19
C SER A 167 27.31 -28.65 34.58
N HIS A 168 26.56 -29.74 34.76
CA HIS A 168 26.89 -31.03 34.16
C HIS A 168 26.79 -31.01 32.62
N VAL A 169 25.72 -30.40 32.07
CA VAL A 169 25.49 -30.36 30.62
C VAL A 169 26.44 -29.40 29.91
N PHE A 170 26.62 -28.19 30.44
CA PHE A 170 27.39 -27.14 29.78
C PHE A 170 28.86 -27.08 30.23
N GLY A 171 29.20 -27.71 31.36
CA GLY A 171 30.55 -27.71 31.92
C GLY A 171 31.03 -26.28 32.19
N ASN A 172 32.22 -25.96 31.68
CA ASN A 172 32.80 -24.62 31.80
C ASN A 172 32.11 -23.55 30.93
N ARG A 173 31.03 -23.88 30.22
CA ARG A 173 30.21 -22.94 29.42
C ARG A 173 28.99 -22.43 30.19
N PHE A 174 28.82 -22.81 31.45
CA PHE A 174 27.79 -22.28 32.33
C PHE A 174 28.39 -21.32 33.35
N TYR A 175 27.77 -20.15 33.49
CA TYR A 175 28.19 -19.09 34.40
C TYR A 175 27.01 -18.67 35.28
N ILE A 176 27.31 -18.31 36.53
CA ILE A 176 26.30 -17.71 37.42
C ILE A 176 26.29 -16.20 37.17
N GLU A 177 25.15 -15.71 36.69
CA GLU A 177 24.92 -14.30 36.40
C GLU A 177 24.62 -13.53 37.69
N LEU A 178 25.34 -12.44 37.91
CA LEU A 178 25.09 -11.50 39.01
C LEU A 178 24.68 -10.15 38.43
N GLN A 179 23.54 -9.65 38.89
CA GLN A 179 23.04 -8.30 38.62
C GLN A 179 22.94 -7.56 39.96
N ASN A 180 23.05 -6.23 39.94
CA ASN A 180 22.95 -5.43 41.17
C ASN A 180 22.33 -4.07 40.88
N HIS A 181 21.03 -3.97 41.12
CA HIS A 181 20.26 -2.74 40.99
C HIS A 181 19.97 -2.18 42.39
N PRO A 182 20.50 -1.00 42.77
CA PRO A 182 20.44 -0.51 44.16
C PRO A 182 19.02 -0.36 44.73
N THR A 183 18.03 -0.13 43.88
CA THR A 183 16.62 0.02 44.29
C THR A 183 15.92 -1.32 44.56
N ILE A 184 16.45 -2.43 44.03
CA ILE A 184 15.90 -3.78 44.16
C ILE A 184 16.61 -4.52 45.30
N LYS A 185 15.96 -4.61 46.46
CA LYS A 185 16.57 -5.16 47.69
C LYS A 185 16.84 -6.67 47.61
N GLU A 186 16.12 -7.38 46.76
CA GLU A 186 16.23 -8.83 46.56
C GLU A 186 17.66 -9.24 46.19
N TYR A 187 18.39 -8.43 45.43
CA TYR A 187 19.79 -8.71 45.05
C TYR A 187 20.74 -8.78 46.25
N GLN A 188 20.49 -8.01 47.31
CA GLN A 188 21.30 -8.05 48.54
C GLN A 188 21.21 -9.41 49.24
N THR A 189 20.11 -10.13 49.03
CA THR A 189 19.89 -11.47 49.61
C THR A 189 20.30 -12.58 48.64
N ILE A 190 20.02 -12.42 47.35
CA ILE A 190 20.24 -13.46 46.32
C ILE A 190 21.71 -13.55 45.91
N ASN A 191 22.41 -12.43 45.70
CA ASN A 191 23.80 -12.45 45.22
C ASN A 191 24.74 -13.23 46.16
N PRO A 192 24.70 -13.08 47.51
CA PRO A 192 25.50 -13.90 48.40
C PRO A 192 25.21 -15.41 48.30
N LYS A 193 23.93 -15.79 48.11
CA LYS A 193 23.53 -17.19 47.91
C LYS A 193 24.09 -17.74 46.59
N LEU A 194 23.98 -16.98 45.50
CA LEU A 194 24.54 -17.32 44.19
C LEU A 194 26.05 -17.52 44.27
N VAL A 195 26.78 -16.61 44.94
CA VAL A 195 28.23 -16.72 45.13
C VAL A 195 28.61 -17.94 45.98
N LYS A 196 27.81 -18.27 47.00
CA LYS A 196 28.02 -19.50 47.79
C LYS A 196 27.88 -20.75 46.91
N ILE A 197 26.83 -20.82 46.08
CA ILE A 197 26.61 -21.93 45.13
C ILE A 197 27.74 -21.99 44.10
N ALA A 198 28.16 -20.85 43.54
CA ALA A 198 29.28 -20.74 42.61
C ALA A 198 30.54 -21.39 43.19
N ARG A 199 30.91 -21.01 44.41
CA ARG A 199 32.09 -21.54 45.13
C ARG A 199 31.95 -23.03 45.45
N GLN A 200 30.75 -23.48 45.83
CA GLN A 200 30.49 -24.89 46.16
C GLN A 200 30.60 -25.81 44.93
N LEU A 201 30.14 -25.35 43.76
CA LEU A 201 30.10 -26.15 42.53
C LEU A 201 31.29 -25.88 41.59
N GLY A 202 32.15 -24.92 41.90
CA GLY A 202 33.26 -24.51 41.04
C GLY A 202 32.82 -23.79 39.75
N ILE A 203 31.65 -23.15 39.76
CA ILE A 203 31.10 -22.40 38.62
C ILE A 203 31.57 -20.95 38.73
N LYS A 204 31.99 -20.35 37.60
CA LYS A 204 32.41 -18.94 37.58
C LYS A 204 31.20 -17.99 37.64
N ILE A 205 31.38 -16.86 38.31
CA ILE A 205 30.39 -15.77 38.35
C ILE A 205 30.68 -14.72 37.28
N VAL A 206 29.66 -14.05 36.75
CA VAL A 206 29.79 -12.99 35.74
C VAL A 206 28.83 -11.84 36.03
N ALA A 207 29.27 -10.59 35.87
CA ALA A 207 28.45 -9.41 36.13
C ALA A 207 27.74 -8.92 34.86
N THR A 208 26.46 -8.55 34.97
CA THR A 208 25.65 -7.93 33.90
C THR A 208 24.76 -6.83 34.48
N ASN A 209 24.12 -6.02 33.62
CA ASN A 209 23.24 -4.90 34.03
C ASN A 209 21.87 -4.89 33.33
N ASP A 210 21.53 -5.94 32.58
CA ASP A 210 20.22 -6.09 31.91
C ASP A 210 19.75 -4.82 31.17
N VAL A 211 20.57 -4.35 30.24
CA VAL A 211 20.44 -3.00 29.66
C VAL A 211 19.24 -2.92 28.71
N HIS A 212 18.37 -1.92 28.87
CA HIS A 212 17.18 -1.69 28.03
C HIS A 212 17.21 -0.33 27.29
N TYR A 213 18.02 0.63 27.74
CA TYR A 213 18.12 1.98 27.18
C TYR A 213 19.56 2.53 27.26
N LEU A 214 19.82 3.68 26.62
CA LEU A 214 21.18 4.20 26.47
C LEU A 214 21.67 4.97 27.68
N GLU A 215 20.91 5.98 28.11
CA GLU A 215 21.29 6.90 29.18
C GLU A 215 20.32 6.81 30.36
N ALA A 216 20.75 7.19 31.56
CA ALA A 216 19.90 7.14 32.75
C ALA A 216 18.60 7.97 32.60
N GLU A 217 18.65 9.07 31.84
CA GLU A 217 17.49 9.94 31.61
C GLU A 217 16.43 9.31 30.70
N ASP A 218 16.75 8.22 29.99
CA ASP A 218 15.84 7.56 29.05
C ASP A 218 14.84 6.62 29.76
N ALA A 219 14.96 6.43 31.08
CA ALA A 219 14.07 5.57 31.86
C ALA A 219 12.58 5.94 31.70
N GLU A 220 12.24 7.23 31.69
CA GLU A 220 10.85 7.67 31.49
C GLU A 220 10.34 7.36 30.08
N ALA A 221 11.20 7.47 29.06
CA ALA A 221 10.84 7.16 27.68
C ALA A 221 10.64 5.65 27.49
N GLN A 222 11.46 4.82 28.14
CA GLN A 222 11.32 3.38 28.12
C GLN A 222 10.01 2.94 28.81
N ASP A 223 9.68 3.54 29.94
CA ASP A 223 8.43 3.28 30.65
C ASP A 223 7.20 3.70 29.83
N ALA A 224 7.29 4.83 29.13
CA ALA A 224 6.27 5.27 28.18
C ALA A 224 6.09 4.26 27.03
N LEU A 225 7.19 3.67 26.51
CA LEU A 225 7.13 2.64 25.48
C LEU A 225 6.40 1.38 25.96
N ILE A 226 6.66 0.92 27.20
CA ILE A 226 5.91 -0.19 27.82
C ILE A 226 4.41 0.15 27.86
N CYS A 227 4.04 1.36 28.24
CA CYS A 227 2.65 1.81 28.28
C CYS A 227 1.99 1.78 26.89
N VAL A 228 2.73 2.18 25.84
CA VAL A 228 2.25 2.12 24.45
C VAL A 228 1.95 0.68 24.04
N GLN A 229 2.83 -0.27 24.36
CA GLN A 229 2.66 -1.67 23.99
C GLN A 229 1.57 -2.38 24.79
N THR A 230 1.49 -2.09 26.09
CA THR A 230 0.48 -2.68 27.00
C THR A 230 -0.88 -1.99 26.91
N ARG A 231 -0.98 -0.86 26.17
CA ARG A 231 -2.18 -0.02 26.03
C ARG A 231 -2.72 0.47 27.38
N LYS A 232 -1.81 0.86 28.27
CA LYS A 232 -2.09 1.42 29.60
C LYS A 232 -1.72 2.89 29.66
N LEU A 233 -2.31 3.62 30.60
CA LEU A 233 -1.92 5.01 30.86
C LEU A 233 -0.71 5.02 31.81
N MET A 234 0.16 6.02 31.69
CA MET A 234 1.28 6.18 32.63
C MET A 234 0.79 6.43 34.07
N SER A 235 -0.41 6.98 34.22
CA SER A 235 -1.07 7.22 35.51
C SER A 235 -1.65 5.97 36.18
N ASP A 236 -1.76 4.84 35.44
CA ASP A 236 -2.29 3.60 36.00
C ASP A 236 -1.30 3.02 37.03
N LYS A 237 -1.79 2.64 38.21
CA LYS A 237 -0.96 2.06 39.28
C LYS A 237 -0.72 0.55 39.11
N ASP A 238 -1.70 -0.17 38.58
CA ASP A 238 -1.60 -1.61 38.30
C ASP A 238 -1.15 -1.85 36.85
N ARG A 239 0.10 -1.47 36.55
CA ARG A 239 0.73 -1.69 35.25
C ARG A 239 2.14 -2.23 35.40
N MET A 240 2.64 -2.86 34.33
CA MET A 240 4.07 -3.16 34.21
C MET A 240 4.84 -1.84 34.09
N SER A 241 5.84 -1.67 34.94
CA SER A 241 6.72 -0.51 35.01
C SER A 241 8.10 -1.00 35.40
N LEU A 242 9.14 -0.48 34.75
CA LEU A 242 10.53 -0.68 35.17
C LEU A 242 11.10 0.56 35.87
N MET A 243 10.27 1.57 36.16
CA MET A 243 10.68 2.80 36.84
C MET A 243 11.16 2.57 38.28
N ASP A 244 10.79 1.43 38.88
CA ASP A 244 11.32 1.03 40.20
C ASP A 244 12.82 0.68 40.14
N SER A 245 13.38 0.51 38.93
CA SER A 245 14.81 0.32 38.65
C SER A 245 15.25 1.22 37.48
N PRO A 246 15.44 2.54 37.69
CA PRO A 246 15.77 3.50 36.63
C PRO A 246 17.26 3.42 36.21
N ASP A 247 17.87 2.25 36.32
CA ASP A 247 19.30 2.04 36.13
C ASP A 247 19.66 0.92 35.15
N LEU A 248 18.70 0.55 34.30
CA LEU A 248 18.83 -0.40 33.17
C LEU A 248 19.44 0.27 31.93
N TYR A 249 20.35 1.24 32.11
CA TYR A 249 21.07 1.90 31.01
C TYR A 249 22.45 1.28 30.77
N LEU A 250 23.08 1.65 29.65
CA LEU A 250 24.42 1.18 29.30
C LEU A 250 25.50 1.82 30.18
N ARG A 251 25.68 1.31 31.40
CA ARG A 251 26.67 1.79 32.38
C ARG A 251 28.11 1.73 31.88
N SER A 252 28.91 2.67 32.36
CA SER A 252 30.35 2.70 32.15
C SER A 252 31.07 1.60 32.93
N THR A 253 32.31 1.28 32.54
CA THR A 253 33.14 0.30 33.25
C THR A 253 33.39 0.69 34.71
N GLY A 254 33.60 1.98 34.99
CA GLY A 254 33.81 2.46 36.36
C GLY A 254 32.60 2.26 37.27
N GLU A 255 31.39 2.51 36.75
CA GLU A 255 30.14 2.28 37.50
C GLU A 255 29.93 0.80 37.83
N MET A 256 30.18 -0.08 36.85
CA MET A 256 30.06 -1.52 37.06
C MET A 256 31.09 -2.05 38.06
N MET A 257 32.32 -1.53 38.04
CA MET A 257 33.33 -1.91 39.04
C MET A 257 32.94 -1.51 40.46
N GLU A 258 32.36 -0.32 40.65
CA GLU A 258 31.91 0.11 41.97
C GLU A 258 30.71 -0.73 42.46
N LEU A 259 29.76 -1.06 41.58
CA LEU A 259 28.61 -1.92 41.90
C LEU A 259 29.00 -3.33 42.32
N PHE A 260 30.10 -3.85 41.78
CA PHE A 260 30.59 -5.22 42.03
C PHE A 260 31.95 -5.25 42.74
N LYS A 261 32.27 -4.23 43.54
CA LYS A 261 33.56 -4.14 44.25
C LYS A 261 33.84 -5.32 45.20
N ASP A 262 32.78 -5.95 45.70
CA ASP A 262 32.87 -7.14 46.57
C ASP A 262 33.15 -8.43 45.78
N TYR A 263 32.96 -8.40 44.46
CA TYR A 263 33.11 -9.54 43.53
C TYR A 263 33.86 -9.13 42.25
N PRO A 264 35.12 -8.65 42.35
CA PRO A 264 35.87 -8.14 41.20
C PRO A 264 36.07 -9.21 40.10
N GLU A 265 36.07 -10.49 40.47
CA GLU A 265 36.15 -11.60 39.52
C GLU A 265 34.96 -11.63 38.54
N ALA A 266 33.76 -11.20 38.96
CA ALA A 266 32.58 -11.14 38.12
C ALA A 266 32.74 -10.16 36.95
N ILE A 267 33.44 -9.05 37.18
CA ILE A 267 33.80 -8.06 36.16
C ILE A 267 34.84 -8.65 35.21
N SER A 268 35.92 -9.24 35.74
CA SER A 268 37.00 -9.79 34.90
C SER A 268 36.54 -10.97 34.03
N ASN A 269 35.61 -11.80 34.53
CA ASN A 269 35.05 -12.93 33.78
C ASN A 269 34.20 -12.47 32.59
N THR A 270 33.71 -11.22 32.55
CA THR A 270 33.00 -10.69 31.37
C THR A 270 33.90 -10.67 30.13
N LEU A 271 35.17 -10.32 30.29
CA LEU A 271 36.17 -10.32 29.23
C LEU A 271 36.50 -11.75 28.78
N GLU A 272 36.59 -12.70 29.71
CA GLU A 272 36.80 -14.11 29.37
C GLU A 272 35.66 -14.65 28.50
N VAL A 273 34.40 -14.37 28.88
CA VAL A 273 33.25 -14.77 28.06
C VAL A 273 33.32 -14.10 26.69
N ALA A 274 33.62 -12.80 26.64
CA ALA A 274 33.77 -12.07 25.39
C ALA A 274 34.86 -12.67 24.49
N ASP A 275 36.01 -13.05 25.04
CA ASP A 275 37.12 -13.67 24.31
C ASP A 275 36.75 -15.05 23.75
N ARG A 276 35.91 -15.80 24.46
CA ARG A 276 35.43 -17.12 24.04
C ARG A 276 34.39 -17.04 22.92
N CYS A 277 33.64 -15.96 22.81
CA CYS A 277 32.60 -15.76 21.79
C CYS A 277 33.21 -15.25 20.48
N ASN A 278 33.41 -16.13 19.51
CA ASN A 278 33.99 -15.83 18.20
C ASN A 278 33.05 -16.28 17.08
N VAL A 279 31.95 -15.55 16.91
CA VAL A 279 30.97 -15.80 15.84
C VAL A 279 31.40 -15.04 14.59
N GLU A 280 31.48 -15.76 13.47
CA GLU A 280 31.73 -15.19 12.15
C GLU A 280 30.57 -15.60 11.22
N ILE A 281 29.72 -14.64 10.85
CA ILE A 281 28.56 -14.87 9.99
C ILE A 281 28.98 -14.69 8.53
N PRO A 282 28.79 -15.69 7.65
CA PRO A 282 29.03 -15.53 6.23
C PRO A 282 28.02 -14.54 5.63
N THR A 283 28.52 -13.42 5.08
CA THR A 283 27.71 -12.39 4.41
C THR A 283 28.30 -12.02 3.06
N GLY A 284 27.51 -11.36 2.20
CA GLY A 284 27.93 -10.84 0.91
C GLY A 284 28.11 -11.88 -0.20
N LYS A 285 27.69 -13.13 0.02
CA LYS A 285 27.72 -14.21 -0.99
C LYS A 285 26.32 -14.67 -1.31
N LEU A 286 25.98 -14.68 -2.60
CA LEU A 286 24.68 -15.15 -3.07
C LEU A 286 24.52 -16.65 -2.86
N ILE A 287 23.34 -17.03 -2.39
CA ILE A 287 22.91 -18.40 -2.14
C ILE A 287 21.70 -18.66 -3.03
N PHE A 288 21.84 -19.62 -3.94
CA PHE A 288 20.77 -20.00 -4.87
C PHE A 288 20.05 -21.26 -4.38
N PRO A 289 18.72 -21.29 -4.42
CA PRO A 289 17.95 -22.53 -4.23
C PRO A 289 18.22 -23.55 -5.33
N ASN A 290 18.03 -24.82 -5.02
CA ASN A 290 18.19 -25.91 -5.98
C ASN A 290 16.92 -26.07 -6.83
N PHE A 291 17.07 -26.23 -8.14
CA PHE A 291 15.97 -26.58 -9.04
C PHE A 291 16.07 -28.07 -9.44
N PRO A 292 14.97 -28.84 -9.39
CA PRO A 292 15.00 -30.24 -9.81
C PRO A 292 15.27 -30.36 -11.32
N ILE A 293 16.38 -31.01 -11.69
CA ILE A 293 16.78 -31.24 -13.09
C ILE A 293 16.81 -32.75 -13.40
N PRO A 294 16.65 -33.14 -14.68
CA PRO A 294 16.78 -34.53 -15.10
C PRO A 294 18.15 -35.12 -14.76
N GLU A 295 18.17 -36.40 -14.37
CA GLU A 295 19.40 -37.10 -13.99
C GLU A 295 20.42 -37.13 -15.13
N GLY A 296 21.67 -36.81 -14.82
CA GLY A 296 22.78 -36.79 -15.80
C GLY A 296 22.90 -35.52 -16.64
N GLN A 297 22.06 -34.52 -16.45
CA GLN A 297 22.21 -33.19 -17.08
C GLN A 297 22.77 -32.16 -16.11
N THR A 298 23.49 -31.17 -16.64
CA THR A 298 23.83 -29.95 -15.88
C THR A 298 22.70 -28.92 -15.97
N GLU A 299 22.61 -28.01 -15.00
CA GLU A 299 21.61 -26.92 -15.01
C GLU A 299 21.69 -26.08 -16.29
N ALA A 300 22.90 -25.79 -16.76
CA ALA A 300 23.13 -24.99 -17.98
C ALA A 300 22.65 -25.72 -19.25
N GLU A 301 22.87 -27.03 -19.34
CA GLU A 301 22.38 -27.85 -20.47
C GLU A 301 20.86 -27.91 -20.48
N TYR A 302 20.24 -28.17 -19.33
CA TYR A 302 18.78 -28.22 -19.20
C TYR A 302 18.16 -26.86 -19.55
N PHE A 303 18.71 -25.77 -19.02
CA PHE A 303 18.25 -24.41 -19.30
C PHE A 303 18.33 -24.07 -20.79
N ARG A 304 19.45 -24.41 -21.45
CA ARG A 304 19.62 -24.21 -22.89
C ARG A 304 18.58 -25.00 -23.70
N GLN A 305 18.39 -26.29 -23.40
CA GLN A 305 17.41 -27.14 -24.08
C GLN A 305 15.99 -26.58 -23.94
N LEU A 306 15.60 -26.18 -22.73
CA LEU A 306 14.30 -25.61 -22.43
C LEU A 306 14.08 -24.29 -23.19
N THR A 307 15.04 -23.36 -23.15
CA THR A 307 14.93 -22.07 -23.83
C THR A 307 14.76 -22.22 -25.34
N PHE A 308 15.59 -23.03 -26.01
CA PHE A 308 15.47 -23.19 -27.47
C PHE A 308 14.19 -23.92 -27.90
N SER A 309 13.75 -24.90 -27.11
CA SER A 309 12.48 -25.61 -27.33
C SER A 309 11.30 -24.63 -27.28
N LEU A 310 11.23 -23.79 -26.24
CA LEU A 310 10.18 -22.80 -26.08
C LEU A 310 10.29 -21.65 -27.08
N ALA A 311 11.51 -21.24 -27.46
CA ALA A 311 11.73 -20.18 -28.44
C ALA A 311 11.11 -20.55 -29.79
N LYS A 312 11.30 -21.80 -30.24
CA LYS A 312 10.69 -22.33 -31.47
C LYS A 312 9.16 -22.34 -31.41
N LYS A 313 8.58 -22.60 -30.24
CA LYS A 313 7.12 -22.59 -30.04
C LYS A 313 6.54 -21.17 -30.01
N LYS A 314 7.21 -20.23 -29.33
CA LYS A 314 6.69 -18.88 -29.05
C LYS A 314 7.00 -17.87 -30.17
N LEU A 315 8.19 -17.94 -30.76
CA LEU A 315 8.63 -17.03 -31.84
C LEU A 315 8.39 -17.62 -33.24
N GLY A 316 8.03 -18.90 -33.33
CA GLY A 316 7.92 -19.61 -34.60
C GLY A 316 9.29 -19.81 -35.27
N LYS A 317 9.61 -18.99 -36.28
CA LYS A 317 10.89 -19.09 -37.01
C LYS A 317 11.98 -18.30 -36.28
N LEU A 318 13.01 -18.98 -35.83
CA LEU A 318 14.19 -18.35 -35.24
C LEU A 318 15.01 -17.65 -36.34
N THR A 319 14.89 -16.32 -36.38
CA THR A 319 15.75 -15.46 -37.20
C THR A 319 17.14 -15.35 -36.59
N LYS A 320 18.11 -14.88 -37.38
CA LYS A 320 19.47 -14.63 -36.88
C LYS A 320 19.46 -13.66 -35.69
N GLU A 321 18.65 -12.60 -35.75
CA GLU A 321 18.50 -11.62 -34.65
C GLU A 321 18.03 -12.29 -33.34
N TYR A 322 17.03 -13.17 -33.40
CA TYR A 322 16.55 -13.89 -32.21
C TYR A 322 17.57 -14.88 -31.68
N THR A 323 18.24 -15.64 -32.55
CA THR A 323 19.28 -16.58 -32.13
C THR A 323 20.45 -15.85 -31.49
N ASP A 324 20.95 -14.78 -32.10
CA ASP A 324 22.09 -14.00 -31.59
C ASP A 324 21.75 -13.37 -30.22
N ARG A 325 20.52 -12.84 -30.05
CA ARG A 325 20.05 -12.30 -28.77
C ARG A 325 19.94 -13.38 -27.70
N ILE A 326 19.32 -14.53 -28.00
CA ILE A 326 19.18 -15.64 -27.03
C ILE A 326 20.56 -16.14 -26.60
N GLU A 327 21.49 -16.36 -27.52
CA GLU A 327 22.84 -16.85 -27.20
C GLU A 327 23.62 -15.86 -26.32
N TYR A 328 23.52 -14.56 -26.61
CA TYR A 328 24.13 -13.52 -25.77
C TYR A 328 23.55 -13.50 -24.36
N GLU A 329 22.22 -13.43 -24.22
CA GLU A 329 21.56 -13.42 -22.90
C GLU A 329 21.88 -14.71 -22.12
N MET A 330 21.83 -15.86 -22.79
CA MET A 330 22.14 -17.18 -22.24
C MET A 330 23.55 -17.21 -21.67
N LYS A 331 24.54 -16.71 -22.43
CA LYS A 331 25.93 -16.63 -21.99
C LYS A 331 26.05 -15.82 -20.69
N VAL A 332 25.44 -14.63 -20.64
CA VAL A 332 25.52 -13.77 -19.44
C VAL A 332 24.86 -14.42 -18.23
N ILE A 333 23.72 -15.10 -18.41
CA ILE A 333 23.00 -15.79 -17.32
C ILE A 333 23.81 -16.97 -16.78
N VAL A 334 24.36 -17.80 -17.66
CA VAL A 334 25.14 -18.99 -17.30
C VAL A 334 26.48 -18.60 -16.68
N ASP A 335 27.22 -17.65 -17.25
CA ASP A 335 28.52 -17.18 -16.73
C ASP A 335 28.39 -16.60 -15.30
N LYS A 336 27.20 -16.08 -14.95
CA LYS A 336 26.89 -15.53 -13.62
C LYS A 336 26.31 -16.56 -12.64
N GLY A 337 25.94 -17.75 -13.10
CA GLY A 337 25.28 -18.77 -12.28
C GLY A 337 23.83 -18.43 -11.93
N TYR A 338 23.14 -17.61 -12.71
CA TYR A 338 21.75 -17.20 -12.45
C TYR A 338 20.71 -18.19 -13.01
N THR A 339 21.16 -19.32 -13.55
CA THR A 339 20.29 -20.36 -14.13
C THR A 339 19.18 -20.84 -13.18
N PRO A 340 19.45 -21.18 -11.90
CA PRO A 340 18.39 -21.61 -10.98
C PRO A 340 17.30 -20.56 -10.79
N TYR A 341 17.68 -19.28 -10.79
CA TYR A 341 16.75 -18.19 -10.61
C TYR A 341 15.70 -18.14 -11.72
N PHE A 342 16.13 -18.22 -12.99
CA PHE A 342 15.20 -18.23 -14.13
C PHE A 342 14.36 -19.52 -14.18
N LEU A 343 14.94 -20.67 -13.84
CA LEU A 343 14.22 -21.95 -13.85
C LEU A 343 13.11 -21.99 -12.79
N ILE A 344 13.37 -21.47 -11.60
CA ILE A 344 12.38 -21.37 -10.53
C ILE A 344 11.30 -20.35 -10.91
N THR A 345 11.70 -19.17 -11.39
CA THR A 345 10.75 -18.12 -11.76
C THR A 345 9.81 -18.57 -12.88
N GLN A 346 10.33 -19.18 -13.95
CA GLN A 346 9.45 -19.64 -15.03
C GLN A 346 8.48 -20.73 -14.56
N ASP A 347 8.91 -21.57 -13.63
CA ASP A 347 8.13 -22.72 -13.16
C ASP A 347 6.86 -22.30 -12.42
N PHE A 348 6.99 -21.47 -11.37
CA PHE A 348 5.80 -21.02 -10.63
C PHE A 348 4.94 -20.06 -11.47
N VAL A 349 5.54 -19.25 -12.36
CA VAL A 349 4.79 -18.36 -13.27
C VAL A 349 3.94 -19.18 -14.24
N ASN A 350 4.55 -20.17 -14.90
CA ASN A 350 3.84 -21.00 -15.87
C ASN A 350 2.81 -21.90 -15.19
N TRP A 351 3.10 -22.41 -14.00
CA TRP A 351 2.10 -23.12 -13.18
C TRP A 351 0.89 -22.23 -12.88
N ALA A 352 1.10 -20.99 -12.41
CA ALA A 352 0.02 -20.05 -12.11
C ALA A 352 -0.83 -19.76 -13.36
N LYS A 353 -0.19 -19.52 -14.50
CA LYS A 353 -0.86 -19.32 -15.80
C LYS A 353 -1.72 -20.53 -16.20
N LEU A 354 -1.24 -21.76 -15.96
CA LEU A 354 -1.98 -23.00 -16.25
C LEU A 354 -3.18 -23.22 -15.31
N GLN A 355 -3.10 -22.78 -14.05
CA GLN A 355 -4.21 -22.80 -13.09
C GLN A 355 -5.23 -21.65 -13.30
N GLY A 356 -5.07 -20.88 -14.38
CA GLY A 356 -5.93 -19.73 -14.69
C GLY A 356 -5.78 -18.56 -13.72
N ILE A 357 -4.67 -18.47 -12.99
CA ILE A 357 -4.34 -17.34 -12.13
C ILE A 357 -3.82 -16.20 -13.02
N GLY A 358 -4.41 -15.01 -12.89
CA GLY A 358 -3.93 -13.82 -13.57
C GLY A 358 -2.47 -13.51 -13.21
N VAL A 359 -1.60 -13.42 -14.21
CA VAL A 359 -0.19 -13.02 -14.04
C VAL A 359 0.07 -11.79 -14.90
N GLY A 360 0.72 -10.80 -14.33
CA GLY A 360 1.08 -9.57 -15.01
C GLY A 360 2.05 -9.81 -16.17
N PRO A 361 2.10 -8.90 -17.16
CA PRO A 361 2.93 -9.06 -18.34
C PRO A 361 4.44 -8.86 -18.06
N GLY A 362 4.78 -8.40 -16.86
CA GLY A 362 6.13 -8.17 -16.37
C GLY A 362 6.16 -6.99 -15.40
N ARG A 363 7.23 -6.86 -14.62
CA ARG A 363 7.48 -5.69 -13.77
C ARG A 363 8.96 -5.37 -13.74
N GLY A 364 9.24 -4.07 -13.70
CA GLY A 364 10.62 -3.59 -13.62
C GLY A 364 11.36 -3.86 -14.92
N SER A 365 12.66 -4.14 -14.83
CA SER A 365 13.48 -4.38 -16.01
C SER A 365 13.36 -5.79 -16.60
N ALA A 366 12.70 -6.75 -15.93
CA ALA A 366 12.64 -8.14 -16.38
C ALA A 366 12.08 -8.32 -17.80
N ALA A 367 11.19 -7.41 -18.23
CA ALA A 367 10.65 -7.38 -19.59
C ALA A 367 11.68 -7.05 -20.69
N GLY A 368 12.91 -6.62 -20.33
CA GLY A 368 14.00 -6.40 -21.28
C GLY A 368 14.72 -7.68 -21.76
N SER A 369 14.41 -8.85 -21.20
CA SER A 369 15.03 -10.13 -21.58
C SER A 369 14.17 -10.92 -22.55
N LEU A 370 14.76 -11.33 -23.68
CA LEU A 370 14.13 -12.23 -24.64
C LEU A 370 13.98 -13.63 -24.05
N ILE A 371 14.95 -14.07 -23.23
CA ILE A 371 14.85 -15.34 -22.50
C ILE A 371 13.66 -15.32 -21.52
N SER A 372 13.47 -14.24 -20.75
CA SER A 372 12.29 -14.10 -19.87
C SER A 372 10.98 -14.20 -20.64
N TYR A 373 10.90 -13.57 -21.81
CA TYR A 373 9.73 -13.68 -22.68
C TYR A 373 9.55 -15.12 -23.19
N VAL A 374 10.60 -15.75 -23.72
CA VAL A 374 10.55 -17.12 -24.26
C VAL A 374 10.14 -18.14 -23.20
N LEU A 375 10.68 -18.04 -21.99
CA LEU A 375 10.35 -18.91 -20.86
C LEU A 375 8.95 -18.65 -20.29
N GLY A 376 8.26 -17.61 -20.74
CA GLY A 376 6.94 -17.25 -20.24
C GLY A 376 6.94 -16.55 -18.89
N ILE A 377 8.11 -16.08 -18.41
CA ILE A 377 8.22 -15.22 -17.22
C ILE A 377 7.53 -13.88 -17.49
N THR A 378 7.79 -13.29 -18.66
CA THR A 378 7.14 -12.05 -19.12
C THR A 378 6.30 -12.30 -20.36
N ASP A 379 5.31 -11.43 -20.58
CA ASP A 379 4.44 -11.46 -21.77
C ASP A 379 4.76 -10.32 -22.76
N ILE A 380 5.69 -9.41 -22.42
CA ILE A 380 6.15 -8.34 -23.31
C ILE A 380 7.29 -8.82 -24.22
N HIS A 381 7.17 -8.61 -25.53
CA HIS A 381 8.22 -8.91 -26.50
C HIS A 381 9.29 -7.80 -26.52
N PRO A 382 10.53 -8.03 -26.04
CA PRO A 382 11.49 -6.95 -25.83
C PRO A 382 11.96 -6.28 -27.12
N ILE A 383 12.16 -7.03 -28.20
CA ILE A 383 12.69 -6.48 -29.46
C ILE A 383 11.66 -5.55 -30.13
N GLU A 384 10.39 -5.97 -30.22
CA GLU A 384 9.30 -5.16 -30.76
C GLU A 384 9.11 -3.81 -30.05
N HIS A 385 9.38 -3.76 -28.74
CA HIS A 385 9.26 -2.55 -27.93
C HIS A 385 10.58 -1.81 -27.69
N GLY A 386 11.69 -2.24 -28.32
CA GLY A 386 13.01 -1.61 -28.15
C GLY A 386 13.50 -1.65 -26.69
N LEU A 387 13.42 -2.81 -26.05
CA LEU A 387 13.84 -3.00 -24.65
C LEU A 387 15.24 -3.64 -24.58
N ALA A 388 16.15 -2.95 -23.91
CA ALA A 388 17.54 -3.38 -23.75
C ALA A 388 17.71 -4.41 -22.63
N PHE A 389 18.44 -5.51 -22.92
CA PHE A 389 18.74 -6.55 -21.94
C PHE A 389 19.67 -6.04 -20.83
N GLU A 390 20.64 -5.20 -21.17
CA GLU A 390 21.66 -4.69 -20.25
C GLU A 390 21.05 -3.82 -19.14
N ARG A 391 19.85 -3.27 -19.39
CA ARG A 391 19.09 -2.56 -18.36
C ARG A 391 18.52 -3.51 -17.32
N PHE A 392 18.25 -4.77 -17.69
CA PHE A 392 17.89 -5.85 -16.78
C PHE A 392 19.14 -6.47 -16.16
N LEU A 393 19.96 -7.11 -17.00
CA LEU A 393 21.14 -7.84 -16.59
C LEU A 393 22.38 -7.27 -17.28
N ASN A 394 23.12 -6.45 -16.56
CA ASN A 394 24.41 -5.95 -17.02
C ASN A 394 25.52 -6.97 -16.68
N PRO A 395 26.34 -7.43 -17.65
CA PRO A 395 27.45 -8.36 -17.40
C PRO A 395 28.44 -7.87 -16.33
N GLN A 396 28.60 -6.55 -16.17
CA GLN A 396 29.51 -5.96 -15.20
C GLN A 396 28.89 -5.81 -13.79
N ARG A 397 27.60 -6.14 -13.62
CA ARG A 397 26.92 -6.10 -12.31
C ARG A 397 27.31 -7.34 -11.48
N PRO A 398 27.57 -7.19 -10.17
CA PRO A 398 27.88 -8.32 -9.30
C PRO A 398 26.66 -9.11 -8.83
N THR A 399 25.49 -8.46 -8.71
CA THR A 399 24.26 -9.08 -8.18
C THR A 399 23.18 -9.29 -9.24
N PRO A 400 22.30 -10.31 -9.08
CA PRO A 400 21.19 -10.53 -10.01
C PRO A 400 20.17 -9.39 -9.93
N PRO A 401 19.49 -9.01 -11.02
CA PRO A 401 18.34 -8.12 -10.95
C PRO A 401 17.15 -8.83 -10.30
N ASP A 402 16.31 -8.07 -9.59
CA ASP A 402 15.05 -8.60 -9.07
C ASP A 402 14.06 -8.84 -10.22
N ILE A 403 13.44 -10.02 -10.23
CA ILE A 403 12.32 -10.40 -11.08
C ILE A 403 11.07 -10.42 -10.20
N ASP A 404 10.39 -9.29 -10.18
CA ASP A 404 9.12 -9.14 -9.48
C ASP A 404 7.98 -9.63 -10.36
N ILE A 405 7.03 -10.37 -9.78
CA ILE A 405 5.87 -10.89 -10.51
C ILE A 405 4.58 -10.42 -9.83
N ASP A 406 3.69 -9.84 -10.63
CA ASP A 406 2.34 -9.47 -10.23
C ASP A 406 1.38 -10.64 -10.48
N PHE A 407 0.62 -11.04 -9.46
CA PHE A 407 -0.43 -12.06 -9.51
C PHE A 407 -1.79 -11.45 -9.16
N ALA A 408 -2.87 -12.11 -9.57
CA ALA A 408 -4.21 -11.85 -9.06
C ALA A 408 -4.19 -11.91 -7.51
N ASP A 409 -4.66 -10.86 -6.83
CA ASP A 409 -4.42 -10.68 -5.39
C ASP A 409 -5.20 -11.67 -4.52
N ASP A 410 -6.36 -12.10 -5.00
CA ASP A 410 -7.24 -13.13 -4.42
C ASP A 410 -6.69 -14.56 -4.55
N ARG A 411 -5.82 -14.84 -5.53
CA ARG A 411 -5.28 -16.19 -5.80
C ARG A 411 -3.77 -16.31 -5.63
N ARG A 412 -3.09 -15.26 -5.20
CA ARG A 412 -1.63 -15.23 -4.98
C ARG A 412 -1.16 -16.31 -4.02
N ASP A 413 -1.90 -16.55 -2.95
CA ASP A 413 -1.53 -17.51 -1.91
C ASP A 413 -1.52 -18.97 -2.44
N GLU A 414 -2.26 -19.28 -3.52
CA GLU A 414 -2.18 -20.59 -4.21
C GLU A 414 -0.79 -20.81 -4.84
N VAL A 415 -0.18 -19.76 -5.40
CA VAL A 415 1.16 -19.84 -5.99
C VAL A 415 2.22 -20.05 -4.91
N ILE A 416 2.05 -19.40 -3.76
CA ILE A 416 2.94 -19.57 -2.60
C ILE A 416 2.80 -21.00 -2.05
N ALA A 417 1.58 -21.53 -1.97
CA ALA A 417 1.34 -22.91 -1.57
C ALA A 417 2.03 -23.90 -2.53
N TYR A 418 1.92 -23.70 -3.85
CA TYR A 418 2.63 -24.52 -4.84
C TYR A 418 4.14 -24.53 -4.63
N VAL A 419 4.74 -23.35 -4.41
CA VAL A 419 6.18 -23.23 -4.16
C VAL A 419 6.56 -23.92 -2.86
N SER A 420 5.78 -23.74 -1.78
CA SER A 420 6.00 -24.43 -0.50
C SER A 420 5.90 -25.96 -0.63
N ASP A 421 4.93 -26.47 -1.38
CA ASP A 421 4.76 -27.91 -1.61
C ASP A 421 5.91 -28.51 -2.44
N LYS A 422 6.45 -27.73 -3.39
CA LYS A 422 7.51 -28.18 -4.30
C LYS A 422 8.89 -28.16 -3.66
N TYR A 423 9.24 -27.11 -2.92
CA TYR A 423 10.58 -26.92 -2.34
C TYR A 423 10.66 -27.32 -0.86
N GLY A 424 9.53 -27.50 -0.18
CA GLY A 424 9.45 -27.83 1.25
C GLY A 424 9.02 -26.63 2.09
N ALA A 425 8.07 -26.85 3.01
CA ALA A 425 7.50 -25.79 3.85
C ALA A 425 8.51 -25.12 4.81
N ASP A 426 9.63 -25.79 5.11
CA ASP A 426 10.74 -25.28 5.91
C ASP A 426 11.81 -24.57 5.07
N HIS A 427 11.73 -24.64 3.74
CA HIS A 427 12.63 -23.97 2.79
C HIS A 427 12.01 -22.69 2.18
N VAL A 428 10.72 -22.48 2.40
CA VAL A 428 9.94 -21.35 1.87
C VAL A 428 9.39 -20.53 3.02
N GLY A 429 9.61 -19.21 3.00
CA GLY A 429 9.20 -18.33 4.08
C GLY A 429 8.91 -16.92 3.61
N HIS A 430 7.94 -16.28 4.26
CA HIS A 430 7.70 -14.86 4.06
C HIS A 430 8.77 -14.03 4.76
N VAL A 431 9.10 -12.87 4.20
CA VAL A 431 10.02 -11.94 4.87
C VAL A 431 9.26 -11.14 5.93
N ILE A 432 9.87 -10.90 7.10
CA ILE A 432 9.33 -9.98 8.11
C ILE A 432 9.55 -8.52 7.70
N THR A 433 8.61 -7.68 8.13
CA THR A 433 8.72 -6.23 8.07
C THR A 433 8.49 -5.65 9.46
N PHE A 434 9.22 -4.59 9.77
CA PHE A 434 9.15 -3.91 11.04
C PHE A 434 8.49 -2.55 10.86
N GLY A 435 7.33 -2.36 11.50
CA GLY A 435 6.69 -1.06 11.58
C GLY A 435 7.39 -0.19 12.62
N LYS A 436 8.01 0.91 12.21
CA LYS A 436 8.68 1.86 13.11
C LYS A 436 7.73 2.96 13.60
N MET A 437 8.02 3.53 14.76
CA MET A 437 7.30 4.68 15.30
C MET A 437 7.72 5.97 14.56
N GLU A 438 7.08 6.26 13.43
CA GLU A 438 7.31 7.52 12.71
C GLU A 438 6.82 8.74 13.54
N ALA A 439 7.39 9.93 13.28
CA ALA A 439 7.13 11.18 14.01
C ALA A 439 5.65 11.42 14.39
N ARG A 440 4.75 11.33 13.42
CA ARG A 440 3.30 11.55 13.63
C ARG A 440 2.66 10.48 14.51
N VAL A 441 3.13 9.24 14.42
CA VAL A 441 2.63 8.10 15.21
C VAL A 441 3.16 8.20 16.64
N ALA A 442 4.44 8.52 16.80
CA ALA A 442 5.08 8.74 18.10
C ALA A 442 4.32 9.79 18.92
N ILE A 443 3.99 10.95 18.34
CA ILE A 443 3.20 11.99 19.03
C ILE A 443 1.83 11.46 19.46
N ARG A 444 1.11 10.76 18.58
CA ARG A 444 -0.24 10.26 18.92
C ARG A 444 -0.23 9.19 20.00
N ASP A 445 0.71 8.26 19.95
CA ASP A 445 0.79 7.17 20.92
C ASP A 445 1.28 7.67 22.28
N ILE A 446 2.30 8.53 22.33
CA ILE A 446 2.75 9.16 23.59
C ILE A 446 1.64 10.07 24.16
N GLY A 447 0.93 10.81 23.32
CA GLY A 447 -0.19 11.63 23.76
C GLY A 447 -1.30 10.81 24.41
N ARG A 448 -1.58 9.62 23.87
CA ARG A 448 -2.58 8.69 24.42
C ARG A 448 -2.18 8.18 25.80
N ILE A 449 -0.95 7.70 25.96
CA ILE A 449 -0.49 7.13 27.24
C ILE A 449 -0.29 8.18 28.34
N LEU A 450 -0.05 9.45 27.95
CA LEU A 450 -0.08 10.59 28.87
C LEU A 450 -1.50 11.03 29.27
N GLY A 451 -2.55 10.41 28.72
CA GLY A 451 -3.94 10.72 29.03
C GLY A 451 -4.45 12.03 28.41
N LEU A 452 -3.83 12.49 27.30
CA LEU A 452 -4.26 13.70 26.62
C LEU A 452 -5.52 13.45 25.76
N PRO A 453 -6.43 14.44 25.63
CA PRO A 453 -7.53 14.35 24.68
C PRO A 453 -7.01 14.11 23.26
N TYR A 454 -7.61 13.18 22.50
CA TYR A 454 -7.13 12.75 21.18
C TYR A 454 -6.88 13.90 20.19
N GLU A 455 -7.68 14.96 20.28
CA GLU A 455 -7.61 16.15 19.42
C GLU A 455 -6.26 16.87 19.52
N ASP A 456 -5.67 16.92 20.72
CA ASP A 456 -4.41 17.63 20.98
C ASP A 456 -3.23 16.97 20.24
N PRO A 457 -2.91 15.68 20.48
CA PRO A 457 -1.85 14.99 19.74
C PRO A 457 -2.12 14.89 18.24
N ASP A 458 -3.37 14.71 17.80
CA ASP A 458 -3.69 14.63 16.37
C ASP A 458 -3.46 15.96 15.64
N ARG A 459 -3.81 17.09 16.28
CA ARG A 459 -3.51 18.43 15.77
C ARG A 459 -2.00 18.62 15.61
N ILE A 460 -1.21 18.30 16.63
CA ILE A 460 0.26 18.43 16.59
C ILE A 460 0.85 17.51 15.51
N ALA A 461 0.38 16.26 15.40
CA ALA A 461 0.85 15.32 14.40
C ALA A 461 0.57 15.81 12.96
N LYS A 462 -0.57 16.47 12.72
CA LYS A 462 -0.92 17.02 11.40
C LYS A 462 0.02 18.15 10.94
N LEU A 463 0.67 18.87 11.86
CA LEU A 463 1.62 19.94 11.53
C LEU A 463 2.92 19.42 10.90
N ILE A 464 3.32 18.18 11.22
CA ILE A 464 4.56 17.59 10.71
C ILE A 464 4.37 17.22 9.23
N PRO A 465 5.19 17.71 8.28
CA PRO A 465 5.10 17.33 6.87
C PRO A 465 5.19 15.83 6.67
N ASN A 466 4.40 15.30 5.74
CA ASN A 466 4.39 13.88 5.38
C ASN A 466 4.48 13.73 3.86
N GLU A 467 5.60 14.20 3.30
CA GLU A 467 5.89 14.07 1.87
C GLU A 467 6.50 12.69 1.58
N PRO A 468 6.01 11.95 0.56
CA PRO A 468 6.61 10.69 0.15
C PRO A 468 8.10 10.85 -0.16
N GLY A 469 8.97 10.07 0.50
CA GLY A 469 10.42 10.10 0.29
C GLY A 469 11.19 11.20 1.04
N LYS A 470 10.51 12.12 1.74
CA LYS A 470 11.13 13.11 2.64
C LYS A 470 10.54 12.99 4.03
N ARG A 471 11.20 12.20 4.89
CA ARG A 471 10.85 12.10 6.31
C ARG A 471 11.48 13.28 7.06
N VAL A 472 10.67 14.01 7.81
CA VAL A 472 11.14 15.08 8.69
C VAL A 472 11.13 14.52 10.11
N SER A 473 12.29 14.47 10.76
CA SER A 473 12.37 14.03 12.16
C SER A 473 11.73 15.03 13.09
N LEU A 474 11.31 14.60 14.29
CA LEU A 474 10.77 15.50 15.30
C LEU A 474 11.78 16.57 15.72
N ASP A 475 13.06 16.23 15.76
CA ASP A 475 14.13 17.19 16.05
C ASP A 475 14.27 18.29 15.00
N GLN A 476 14.05 17.95 13.73
CA GLN A 476 14.04 18.94 12.65
C GLN A 476 12.73 19.75 12.68
N ALA A 477 11.60 19.07 12.80
CA ALA A 477 10.27 19.69 12.78
C ALA A 477 10.12 20.79 13.84
N VAL A 478 10.59 20.53 15.07
CA VAL A 478 10.53 21.47 16.20
C VAL A 478 11.43 22.70 15.97
N LYS A 479 12.39 22.65 15.05
CA LYS A 479 13.27 23.79 14.70
C LYS A 479 12.81 24.54 13.46
N THR A 480 12.08 23.90 12.55
CA THR A 480 11.74 24.47 11.24
C THR A 480 10.30 24.96 11.14
N ILE A 481 9.37 24.41 11.93
CA ILE A 481 7.93 24.72 11.81
C ILE A 481 7.53 25.74 12.87
N PRO A 482 7.15 26.98 12.49
CA PRO A 482 6.86 28.06 13.45
C PRO A 482 5.78 27.71 14.48
N GLU A 483 4.70 27.04 14.06
CA GLU A 483 3.62 26.64 14.95
C GLU A 483 4.07 25.58 15.97
N LEU A 484 4.94 24.64 15.55
CA LEU A 484 5.46 23.61 16.44
C LEU A 484 6.45 24.19 17.46
N ILE A 485 7.23 25.20 17.09
CA ILE A 485 8.10 25.96 18.00
C ILE A 485 7.28 26.57 19.15
N GLN A 486 6.14 27.19 18.83
CA GLN A 486 5.26 27.81 19.85
C GLN A 486 4.61 26.75 20.74
N ILE A 487 4.14 25.64 20.17
CA ILE A 487 3.57 24.53 20.93
C ILE A 487 4.60 23.94 21.90
N TYR A 488 5.86 23.80 21.46
CA TYR A 488 6.94 23.25 22.27
C TYR A 488 7.30 24.09 23.50
N GLN A 489 6.95 25.38 23.53
CA GLN A 489 7.15 26.24 24.71
C GLN A 489 6.16 25.93 25.85
N GLN A 490 5.06 25.24 25.57
CA GLN A 490 4.05 24.90 26.59
C GLN A 490 4.47 23.65 27.35
N PRO A 491 4.51 23.66 28.71
CA PRO A 491 5.04 22.53 29.49
C PRO A 491 4.40 21.18 29.20
N LYS A 492 3.07 21.14 29.02
CA LYS A 492 2.30 19.94 28.67
C LYS A 492 2.79 19.31 27.36
N PHE A 493 2.97 20.13 26.33
CA PHE A 493 3.37 19.66 24.99
C PHE A 493 4.87 19.46 24.87
N ARG A 494 5.68 20.14 25.68
CA ARG A 494 7.12 19.89 25.78
C ARG A 494 7.42 18.46 26.21
N ARG A 495 6.81 18.00 27.32
CA ARG A 495 6.97 16.62 27.80
C ARG A 495 6.52 15.60 26.75
N LEU A 496 5.38 15.83 26.10
CA LEU A 496 4.89 15.01 24.98
C LEU A 496 5.91 14.89 23.86
N ILE A 497 6.45 16.03 23.39
CA ILE A 497 7.36 16.07 22.25
C ILE A 497 8.74 15.50 22.61
N ASP A 498 9.25 15.77 23.81
CA ASP A 498 10.55 15.26 24.27
C ASP A 498 10.54 13.73 24.40
N LEU A 499 9.47 13.15 24.98
CA LEU A 499 9.28 11.69 25.00
C LEU A 499 9.07 11.12 23.59
N ALA A 500 8.28 11.79 22.74
CA ALA A 500 8.05 11.37 21.36
C ALA A 500 9.34 11.32 20.52
N LYS A 501 10.28 12.24 20.75
CA LYS A 501 11.61 12.23 20.10
C LYS A 501 12.44 11.01 20.49
N LYS A 502 12.36 10.59 21.75
CA LYS A 502 13.13 9.44 22.27
C LYS A 502 12.62 8.10 21.73
N VAL A 503 11.31 7.98 21.47
CA VAL A 503 10.72 6.77 20.89
C VAL A 503 10.61 6.81 19.36
N GLU A 504 10.96 7.93 18.72
CA GLU A 504 10.91 8.07 17.27
C GLU A 504 11.88 7.08 16.62
N GLY A 505 11.39 6.30 15.65
CA GLY A 505 12.20 5.32 14.92
C GLY A 505 12.30 3.94 15.58
N VAL A 506 11.83 3.78 16.82
CA VAL A 506 11.81 2.49 17.53
C VAL A 506 10.89 1.51 16.82
N VAL A 507 11.26 0.23 16.82
CA VAL A 507 10.43 -0.83 16.24
C VAL A 507 9.20 -1.07 17.10
N ARG A 508 8.01 -0.89 16.51
CA ARG A 508 6.72 -1.02 17.20
C ARG A 508 6.15 -2.43 17.12
N HIS A 509 6.17 -3.04 15.95
CA HIS A 509 5.59 -4.35 15.72
C HIS A 509 6.21 -5.03 14.50
N SER A 510 6.16 -6.35 14.48
CA SER A 510 6.45 -7.18 13.32
C SER A 510 5.19 -7.40 12.46
N SER A 511 5.37 -7.51 11.15
CA SER A 511 4.31 -7.85 10.19
C SER A 511 4.88 -8.62 9.02
N VAL A 512 4.03 -9.36 8.30
CA VAL A 512 4.44 -10.09 7.10
C VAL A 512 4.69 -9.09 5.96
N HIS A 513 5.81 -9.21 5.26
CA HIS A 513 6.02 -8.44 4.03
C HIS A 513 4.91 -8.80 3.04
N ALA A 514 4.35 -7.78 2.39
CA ALA A 514 3.22 -7.97 1.48
C ALA A 514 3.54 -8.81 0.23
N ALA A 515 4.81 -9.13 -0.05
CA ALA A 515 5.23 -9.69 -1.34
C ALA A 515 6.48 -10.57 -1.28
N ALA A 516 7.47 -10.20 -0.46
CA ALA A 516 8.75 -10.88 -0.44
C ALA A 516 8.66 -12.30 0.14
N ILE A 517 9.05 -13.28 -0.67
CA ILE A 517 9.18 -14.69 -0.37
C ILE A 517 10.65 -15.09 -0.55
N ILE A 518 11.17 -15.90 0.37
CA ILE A 518 12.49 -16.51 0.26
C ILE A 518 12.31 -18.00 -0.07
N ILE A 519 13.16 -18.49 -0.97
CA ILE A 519 13.28 -19.91 -1.28
C ILE A 519 14.75 -20.28 -1.09
N THR A 520 15.03 -21.30 -0.28
CA THR A 520 16.40 -21.68 0.11
C THR A 520 16.78 -23.10 -0.32
N ASP A 521 18.09 -23.38 -0.37
CA ASP A 521 18.65 -24.72 -0.63
C ASP A 521 18.59 -25.65 0.60
N LYS A 522 18.47 -25.08 1.80
CA LYS A 522 18.36 -25.75 3.10
C LYS A 522 17.26 -25.10 3.92
N ALA A 523 16.77 -25.80 4.95
CA ALA A 523 15.77 -25.25 5.85
C ALA A 523 16.15 -23.86 6.38
N LEU A 524 15.18 -22.93 6.39
CA LEU A 524 15.33 -21.53 6.76
C LEU A 524 16.11 -21.30 8.07
N PRO A 525 15.90 -22.08 9.16
CA PRO A 525 16.65 -21.93 10.41
C PRO A 525 18.16 -22.17 10.32
N ASN A 526 18.70 -22.56 9.15
CA ASN A 526 20.15 -22.55 8.88
C ASN A 526 20.71 -21.15 8.54
N TYR A 527 19.83 -20.24 8.10
CA TYR A 527 20.19 -18.90 7.61
C TYR A 527 19.53 -17.79 8.43
N THR A 528 18.28 -17.98 8.85
CA THR A 528 17.50 -17.01 9.62
C THR A 528 16.61 -17.74 10.62
N PRO A 529 16.44 -17.24 11.86
CA PRO A 529 15.37 -17.72 12.72
C PRO A 529 14.01 -17.49 12.06
N THR A 530 13.01 -18.29 12.41
CA THR A 530 11.65 -18.19 11.87
C THR A 530 10.60 -18.05 12.97
N GLN A 531 9.42 -17.57 12.61
CA GLN A 531 8.23 -17.52 13.46
C GLN A 531 6.96 -17.78 12.65
N VAL A 532 5.87 -18.07 13.35
CA VAL A 532 4.54 -18.21 12.74
C VAL A 532 3.75 -16.95 13.04
N ASP A 533 3.16 -16.32 12.02
CA ASP A 533 2.21 -15.24 12.25
C ASP A 533 0.90 -15.79 12.80
N THR A 534 0.47 -15.25 13.94
CA THR A 534 -0.73 -15.71 14.65
C THR A 534 -2.02 -15.43 13.89
N LYS A 535 -2.01 -14.48 12.95
CA LYS A 535 -3.21 -14.13 12.15
C LYS A 535 -3.35 -15.02 10.91
N SER A 536 -2.27 -15.23 10.17
CA SER A 536 -2.27 -15.92 8.88
C SER A 536 -1.79 -17.37 8.95
N GLY A 537 -1.14 -17.78 10.05
CA GLY A 537 -0.51 -19.10 10.16
C GLY A 537 0.74 -19.28 9.28
N LYS A 538 1.21 -18.22 8.62
CA LYS A 538 2.33 -18.28 7.67
C LYS A 538 3.67 -18.30 8.41
N THR A 539 4.63 -19.07 7.88
CA THR A 539 6.03 -19.05 8.32
C THR A 539 6.72 -17.79 7.81
N ILE A 540 7.38 -17.08 8.71
CA ILE A 540 8.04 -15.79 8.45
C ILE A 540 9.45 -15.83 9.01
N THR A 541 10.40 -15.21 8.31
CA THR A 541 11.76 -14.99 8.79
C THR A 541 11.76 -14.02 9.98
N GLN A 542 12.77 -14.06 10.85
CA GLN A 542 12.99 -13.00 11.85
C GLN A 542 13.93 -11.90 11.34
N TYR A 543 14.71 -12.20 10.29
CA TYR A 543 15.48 -11.19 9.58
C TYR A 543 14.67 -10.52 8.48
N ASP A 544 14.76 -9.19 8.42
CA ASP A 544 14.13 -8.39 7.38
C ASP A 544 14.89 -8.46 6.05
N MET A 545 14.35 -7.84 5.01
CA MET A 545 14.92 -7.88 3.67
C MET A 545 16.37 -7.35 3.60
N TYR A 546 16.74 -6.40 4.47
CA TYR A 546 18.08 -5.82 4.51
C TYR A 546 19.12 -6.81 5.04
N ALA A 547 18.71 -7.68 5.96
CA ALA A 547 19.57 -8.72 6.50
C ALA A 547 19.68 -9.95 5.59
N LEU A 548 18.67 -10.19 4.75
CA LEU A 548 18.59 -11.40 3.92
C LEU A 548 19.20 -11.24 2.53
N ASP A 549 18.92 -10.13 1.84
CA ASP A 549 19.13 -9.99 0.39
C ASP A 549 20.31 -9.06 0.03
N CYS A 550 21.29 -9.61 -0.71
CA CYS A 550 22.46 -8.87 -1.19
C CYS A 550 22.15 -7.81 -2.28
N ASN A 551 20.95 -7.80 -2.86
CA ASN A 551 20.52 -6.69 -3.73
C ASN A 551 20.22 -5.41 -2.96
N ILE A 552 19.92 -5.53 -1.67
CA ILE A 552 19.53 -4.41 -0.80
C ILE A 552 20.72 -3.98 0.07
N SER A 553 21.43 -4.94 0.67
CA SER A 553 22.63 -4.67 1.50
C SER A 553 23.79 -5.58 1.13
N ASP A 554 24.97 -5.00 0.87
CA ASP A 554 26.17 -5.75 0.47
C ASP A 554 26.66 -6.73 1.56
N ASP A 555 26.26 -6.51 2.82
CA ASP A 555 26.60 -7.30 4.00
C ASP A 555 25.44 -8.18 4.51
N ALA A 556 24.44 -8.44 3.66
CA ALA A 556 23.37 -9.40 3.92
C ALA A 556 23.85 -10.86 3.85
N ILE A 557 23.03 -11.80 4.32
CA ILE A 557 23.32 -13.25 4.25
C ILE A 557 23.46 -13.73 2.79
N GLY A 558 22.66 -13.16 1.89
CA GLY A 558 22.70 -13.45 0.45
C GLY A 558 21.64 -14.44 -0.03
N LEU A 559 20.53 -14.56 0.69
CA LEU A 559 19.37 -15.33 0.23
C LEU A 559 18.67 -14.60 -0.91
N LEU A 560 18.16 -15.39 -1.86
CA LEU A 560 17.44 -14.86 -3.00
C LEU A 560 15.98 -14.58 -2.64
N LYS A 561 15.57 -13.33 -2.87
CA LYS A 561 14.21 -12.86 -2.68
C LYS A 561 13.43 -12.94 -3.97
N PHE A 562 12.17 -13.36 -3.86
CA PHE A 562 11.18 -13.31 -4.92
C PHE A 562 10.00 -12.48 -4.46
N ASP A 563 9.62 -11.45 -5.23
CA ASP A 563 8.45 -10.64 -4.89
C ASP A 563 7.21 -11.18 -5.62
N PHE A 564 6.28 -11.71 -4.83
CA PHE A 564 4.98 -12.19 -5.26
C PHE A 564 3.98 -11.09 -4.91
N LEU A 565 3.68 -10.18 -5.84
CA LEU A 565 2.77 -9.08 -5.58
C LEU A 565 1.33 -9.48 -5.89
N GLY A 566 0.39 -9.00 -5.07
CA GLY A 566 -1.03 -9.05 -5.41
C GLY A 566 -1.43 -7.76 -6.12
N LEU A 567 -1.97 -7.87 -7.34
CA LEU A 567 -2.46 -6.74 -8.13
C LEU A 567 -3.92 -6.94 -8.50
N ARG A 568 -4.80 -6.15 -7.89
CA ARG A 568 -6.26 -6.17 -8.12
C ARG A 568 -6.69 -6.11 -9.56
N ASN A 569 -5.97 -5.34 -10.39
CA ASN A 569 -6.33 -5.21 -11.81
C ASN A 569 -6.23 -6.55 -12.55
N LEU A 570 -5.37 -7.47 -12.10
CA LEU A 570 -5.32 -8.83 -12.65
C LEU A 570 -6.54 -9.64 -12.24
N SER A 571 -7.01 -9.50 -10.99
CA SER A 571 -8.27 -10.11 -10.53
C SER A 571 -9.49 -9.53 -11.25
N ILE A 572 -9.51 -8.20 -11.51
CA ILE A 572 -10.55 -7.55 -12.32
C ILE A 572 -10.56 -8.14 -13.74
N ILE A 573 -9.39 -8.23 -14.39
CA ILE A 573 -9.28 -8.83 -15.72
C ILE A 573 -9.77 -10.28 -15.70
N GLN A 574 -9.31 -11.10 -14.75
CA GLN A 574 -9.69 -12.51 -14.64
C GLN A 574 -11.20 -12.69 -14.43
N ASN A 575 -11.80 -11.88 -13.56
CA ASN A 575 -13.24 -11.90 -13.31
C ASN A 575 -14.03 -11.43 -14.53
N ALA A 576 -13.56 -10.39 -15.23
CA ALA A 576 -14.18 -9.92 -16.46
C ALA A 576 -14.14 -11.01 -17.55
N LEU A 577 -13.01 -11.69 -17.75
CA LEU A 577 -12.88 -12.80 -18.69
C LEU A 577 -13.84 -13.95 -18.36
N SER A 578 -13.98 -14.28 -17.07
CA SER A 578 -14.91 -15.31 -16.59
C SER A 578 -16.37 -14.92 -16.89
N LEU A 579 -16.75 -13.66 -16.64
CA LEU A 579 -18.09 -13.15 -16.96
C LEU A 579 -18.35 -13.13 -18.47
N ILE A 580 -17.38 -12.74 -19.29
CA ILE A 580 -17.47 -12.77 -20.76
C ILE A 580 -17.70 -14.22 -21.25
N LYS A 581 -16.96 -15.18 -20.71
CA LYS A 581 -17.12 -16.60 -21.05
C LYS A 581 -18.51 -17.12 -20.68
N VAL A 582 -19.04 -16.74 -19.52
CA VAL A 582 -20.37 -17.15 -19.05
C VAL A 582 -21.49 -16.53 -19.87
N HIS A 583 -21.47 -15.21 -20.07
CA HIS A 583 -22.59 -14.45 -20.65
C HIS A 583 -22.53 -14.27 -22.16
N LYS A 584 -21.33 -14.12 -22.73
CA LYS A 584 -21.12 -13.94 -24.18
C LYS A 584 -20.71 -15.22 -24.90
N LYS A 585 -20.35 -16.27 -24.16
CA LYS A 585 -19.83 -17.55 -24.70
C LYS A 585 -18.57 -17.36 -25.55
N ILE A 586 -17.75 -16.36 -25.21
CA ILE A 586 -16.47 -16.07 -25.86
C ILE A 586 -15.35 -16.43 -24.88
N ASP A 587 -14.42 -17.27 -25.30
CA ASP A 587 -13.19 -17.54 -24.55
C ASP A 587 -12.09 -16.59 -25.05
N LEU A 588 -12.02 -15.41 -24.44
CA LEU A 588 -11.12 -14.34 -24.87
C LEU A 588 -9.73 -14.55 -24.25
N ASN A 589 -8.70 -14.69 -25.10
CA ASN A 589 -7.32 -14.65 -24.65
C ASN A 589 -6.83 -13.20 -24.56
N ILE A 590 -6.73 -12.67 -23.34
CA ILE A 590 -6.32 -11.27 -23.09
C ILE A 590 -4.89 -10.96 -23.56
N ARG A 591 -4.03 -11.97 -23.75
CA ARG A 591 -2.64 -11.80 -24.19
C ARG A 591 -2.51 -11.59 -25.70
N GLU A 592 -3.55 -11.91 -26.46
CA GLU A 592 -3.54 -11.89 -27.93
C GLU A 592 -4.43 -10.77 -28.50
N ILE A 593 -4.85 -9.82 -27.65
CA ILE A 593 -5.68 -8.69 -28.10
C ILE A 593 -4.89 -7.77 -29.04
N PRO A 594 -5.53 -7.20 -30.08
CA PRO A 594 -4.88 -6.26 -30.98
C PRO A 594 -4.54 -4.96 -30.26
N LEU A 595 -3.37 -4.37 -30.51
CA LEU A 595 -2.89 -3.12 -29.90
C LEU A 595 -3.31 -1.85 -30.66
N ASP A 596 -4.12 -1.97 -31.71
CA ASP A 596 -4.61 -0.91 -32.58
C ASP A 596 -6.14 -0.72 -32.53
N ASP A 597 -6.81 -1.23 -31.48
CA ASP A 597 -8.26 -1.13 -31.35
C ASP A 597 -8.74 0.32 -31.16
N LYS A 598 -9.48 0.81 -32.15
CA LYS A 598 -9.97 2.20 -32.18
C LYS A 598 -10.94 2.54 -31.05
N LYS A 599 -11.72 1.57 -30.54
CA LYS A 599 -12.65 1.84 -29.44
C LYS A 599 -11.89 2.08 -28.13
N THR A 600 -10.85 1.29 -27.90
CA THR A 600 -9.95 1.41 -26.73
C THR A 600 -9.31 2.79 -26.66
N TYR A 601 -8.70 3.26 -27.77
CA TYR A 601 -8.08 4.59 -27.80
C TYR A 601 -9.09 5.72 -27.66
N ARG A 602 -10.30 5.56 -28.20
CA ARG A 602 -11.36 6.58 -28.11
C ARG A 602 -11.77 6.86 -26.66
N ILE A 603 -12.05 5.82 -25.86
CA ILE A 603 -12.44 6.04 -24.46
C ILE A 603 -11.33 6.73 -23.66
N MET A 604 -10.06 6.48 -23.98
CA MET A 604 -8.93 7.17 -23.36
C MET A 604 -8.82 8.62 -23.83
N ALA A 605 -8.96 8.86 -25.13
CA ALA A 605 -8.94 10.21 -25.73
C ALA A 605 -10.10 11.09 -25.28
N GLU A 606 -11.25 10.51 -24.90
CA GLU A 606 -12.38 11.22 -24.31
C GLU A 606 -12.22 11.41 -22.78
N GLY A 607 -11.22 10.78 -22.17
CA GLY A 607 -10.97 10.82 -20.72
C GLY A 607 -11.93 9.94 -19.90
N HIS A 608 -12.58 8.96 -20.54
CA HIS A 608 -13.45 7.96 -19.92
C HIS A 608 -12.65 6.82 -19.27
N THR A 609 -11.60 7.16 -18.52
CA THR A 609 -10.62 6.22 -17.93
C THR A 609 -10.91 5.83 -16.48
N MET A 610 -12.12 6.09 -15.97
CA MET A 610 -12.55 5.54 -14.68
C MET A 610 -12.43 4.01 -14.71
N GLY A 611 -11.77 3.43 -13.71
CA GLY A 611 -11.51 2.00 -13.64
C GLY A 611 -10.50 1.50 -14.68
N VAL A 612 -9.72 2.37 -15.33
CA VAL A 612 -8.61 1.97 -16.22
C VAL A 612 -7.29 2.12 -15.48
N PHE A 613 -6.51 1.05 -15.38
CA PHE A 613 -5.32 0.99 -14.55
C PHE A 613 -4.35 2.16 -14.81
N GLN A 614 -3.87 2.80 -13.73
CA GLN A 614 -3.00 4.00 -13.71
C GLN A 614 -3.57 5.28 -14.36
N LEU A 615 -4.69 5.23 -15.07
CA LEU A 615 -5.21 6.35 -15.86
C LEU A 615 -6.40 7.07 -15.23
N GLU A 616 -6.74 6.78 -13.98
CA GLU A 616 -7.99 7.24 -13.33
C GLU A 616 -7.94 8.67 -12.78
N SER A 617 -6.74 9.18 -12.45
CA SER A 617 -6.61 10.47 -11.77
C SER A 617 -7.14 11.62 -12.63
N ALA A 618 -7.69 12.66 -12.00
CA ALA A 618 -8.27 13.80 -12.72
C ALA A 618 -7.24 14.49 -13.63
N GLY A 619 -6.00 14.66 -13.16
CA GLY A 619 -4.93 15.22 -13.98
C GLY A 619 -4.53 14.31 -15.14
N MET A 620 -4.43 12.98 -14.93
CA MET A 620 -4.14 12.05 -16.02
C MET A 620 -5.25 12.04 -17.08
N ARG A 621 -6.53 12.15 -16.66
CA ARG A 621 -7.67 12.31 -17.58
C ARG A 621 -7.55 13.56 -18.46
N ARG A 622 -7.09 14.69 -17.90
CA ARG A 622 -6.83 15.90 -18.69
C ARG A 622 -5.70 15.68 -19.70
N VAL A 623 -4.63 15.01 -19.30
CA VAL A 623 -3.52 14.65 -20.19
C VAL A 623 -4.00 13.74 -21.31
N ALA A 624 -4.78 12.71 -21.00
CA ALA A 624 -5.35 11.79 -21.99
C ALA A 624 -6.21 12.53 -23.04
N ARG A 625 -7.08 13.46 -22.61
CA ARG A 625 -7.90 14.28 -23.52
C ARG A 625 -7.09 15.21 -24.41
N SER A 626 -6.03 15.78 -23.86
CA SER A 626 -5.15 16.70 -24.60
C SER A 626 -4.25 15.95 -25.58
N LEU A 627 -3.70 14.80 -25.15
CA LEU A 627 -2.81 13.97 -25.95
C LEU A 627 -3.54 13.17 -27.04
N LYS A 628 -4.80 12.78 -26.79
CA LYS A 628 -5.61 11.91 -27.66
C LYS A 628 -4.83 10.65 -28.09
N PRO A 629 -4.45 9.77 -27.16
CA PRO A 629 -3.59 8.62 -27.46
C PRO A 629 -4.19 7.77 -28.59
N ASN A 630 -3.36 7.37 -29.57
CA ASN A 630 -3.79 6.59 -30.73
C ASN A 630 -2.84 5.42 -31.07
N GLN A 631 -1.81 5.22 -30.26
CA GLN A 631 -0.84 4.13 -30.37
C GLN A 631 -0.35 3.72 -28.97
N PHE A 632 0.20 2.52 -28.86
CA PHE A 632 0.56 1.94 -27.57
C PHE A 632 1.71 2.68 -26.86
N SER A 633 2.64 3.25 -27.63
CA SER A 633 3.73 4.08 -27.10
C SER A 633 3.22 5.34 -26.37
N ASP A 634 2.09 5.90 -26.78
CA ASP A 634 1.49 7.05 -26.09
C ASP A 634 1.08 6.69 -24.66
N ILE A 635 0.48 5.51 -24.47
CA ILE A 635 0.08 4.99 -23.15
C ILE A 635 1.33 4.77 -22.28
N THR A 636 2.37 4.19 -22.88
CA THR A 636 3.66 3.97 -22.22
C THR A 636 4.29 5.30 -21.76
N ALA A 637 4.22 6.34 -22.57
CA ALA A 637 4.73 7.68 -22.22
C ALA A 637 3.87 8.37 -21.16
N MET A 638 2.54 8.25 -21.22
CA MET A 638 1.63 8.78 -20.19
C MET A 638 1.98 8.23 -18.81
N VAL A 639 2.14 6.91 -18.71
CA VAL A 639 2.55 6.23 -17.47
C VAL A 639 3.90 6.73 -16.95
N ALA A 640 4.86 7.02 -17.83
CA ALA A 640 6.20 7.47 -17.46
C ALA A 640 6.27 8.96 -17.06
N LEU A 641 5.51 9.83 -17.74
CA LEU A 641 5.60 11.28 -17.63
C LEU A 641 4.73 11.89 -16.52
N PHE A 642 3.61 11.27 -16.16
CA PHE A 642 2.65 11.84 -15.20
C PHE A 642 3.10 11.64 -13.74
N ARG A 643 4.21 12.28 -13.38
CA ARG A 643 4.77 12.31 -12.01
C ARG A 643 5.45 13.65 -11.73
N PRO A 644 5.57 14.07 -10.45
CA PRO A 644 6.22 15.34 -10.11
C PRO A 644 7.62 15.44 -10.71
N GLY A 645 7.89 16.50 -11.48
CA GLY A 645 9.12 16.67 -12.26
C GLY A 645 8.91 16.61 -13.78
N PRO A 646 8.82 15.42 -14.40
CA PRO A 646 8.62 15.30 -15.85
C PRO A 646 7.26 15.77 -16.36
N MET A 647 6.31 16.13 -15.48
CA MET A 647 5.04 16.73 -15.89
C MET A 647 5.23 18.00 -16.74
N ASP A 648 6.33 18.74 -16.53
CA ASP A 648 6.69 19.93 -17.31
C ASP A 648 7.01 19.61 -18.79
N LEU A 649 7.33 18.34 -19.09
CA LEU A 649 7.61 17.86 -20.45
C LEU A 649 6.33 17.45 -21.21
N ILE A 650 5.21 17.27 -20.50
CA ILE A 650 3.94 16.82 -21.11
C ILE A 650 3.44 17.81 -22.18
N PRO A 651 3.45 19.14 -21.97
CA PRO A 651 3.05 20.09 -23.01
C PRO A 651 3.89 19.97 -24.29
N GLN A 652 5.22 19.82 -24.16
CA GLN A 652 6.11 19.62 -25.30
C GLN A 652 5.81 18.30 -26.03
N PHE A 653 5.54 17.23 -25.29
CA PHE A 653 5.18 15.93 -25.86
C PHE A 653 3.85 16.00 -26.65
N ILE A 654 2.85 16.71 -26.11
CA ILE A 654 1.55 16.93 -26.77
C ILE A 654 1.71 17.76 -28.05
N GLU A 655 2.49 18.84 -28.00
CA GLU A 655 2.76 19.68 -29.17
C GLU A 655 3.50 18.91 -30.26
N GLY A 656 4.53 18.14 -29.90
CA GLY A 656 5.27 17.30 -30.85
C GLY A 656 4.37 16.30 -31.57
N LYS A 657 3.38 15.74 -30.86
CA LYS A 657 2.40 14.81 -31.46
C LYS A 657 1.45 15.50 -32.44
N HIS A 658 0.83 16.62 -32.05
CA HIS A 658 -0.18 17.29 -32.89
C HIS A 658 0.44 18.13 -34.01
N ASN A 659 1.68 18.56 -33.82
CA ASN A 659 2.45 19.36 -34.76
C ASN A 659 3.84 18.73 -34.98
N PRO A 660 3.96 17.72 -35.86
CA PRO A 660 5.24 17.06 -36.13
C PRO A 660 6.34 18.01 -36.63
N SER A 661 5.99 19.16 -37.21
CA SER A 661 6.96 20.17 -37.64
C SER A 661 7.62 20.94 -36.49
N SER A 662 7.05 20.88 -35.29
CA SER A 662 7.64 21.47 -34.07
C SER A 662 8.78 20.63 -33.49
N ILE A 663 8.95 19.38 -33.92
CA ILE A 663 9.94 18.46 -33.37
C ILE A 663 11.34 18.82 -33.89
N HIS A 664 12.25 19.12 -32.98
CA HIS A 664 13.65 19.43 -33.31
C HIS A 664 14.60 18.41 -32.67
N TYR A 665 15.26 17.61 -33.51
CA TYR A 665 16.28 16.68 -33.06
C TYR A 665 17.65 17.35 -33.02
N PRO A 666 18.51 17.08 -32.02
CA PRO A 666 19.87 17.60 -31.99
C PRO A 666 20.75 17.11 -33.15
N HIS A 667 20.45 15.92 -33.69
CA HIS A 667 21.16 15.28 -34.80
C HIS A 667 20.28 14.20 -35.43
N ASP A 668 20.45 13.94 -36.74
CA ASP A 668 19.64 12.98 -37.50
C ASP A 668 19.75 11.53 -36.97
N THR A 669 20.92 11.15 -36.46
CA THR A 669 21.12 9.81 -35.87
C THR A 669 20.30 9.56 -34.61
N LEU A 670 19.70 10.60 -34.01
CA LEU A 670 18.86 10.49 -32.81
C LEU A 670 17.38 10.31 -33.15
N ILE A 671 16.99 10.45 -34.42
CA ILE A 671 15.60 10.33 -34.86
C ILE A 671 15.04 8.96 -34.48
N ASP A 672 15.76 7.86 -34.79
CA ASP A 672 15.25 6.51 -34.51
C ASP A 672 15.05 6.21 -33.02
N ILE A 673 15.83 6.87 -32.14
CA ILE A 673 15.75 6.70 -30.68
C ILE A 673 14.61 7.54 -30.07
N LEU A 674 14.40 8.75 -30.60
CA LEU A 674 13.49 9.75 -30.02
C LEU A 674 12.17 9.91 -30.79
N LYS A 675 12.00 9.27 -31.95
CA LYS A 675 10.77 9.37 -32.76
C LYS A 675 9.53 8.88 -32.01
N GLU A 676 9.66 7.80 -31.24
CA GLU A 676 8.57 7.23 -30.46
C GLU A 676 8.02 8.21 -29.41
N THR A 677 8.87 9.13 -28.95
CA THR A 677 8.56 10.12 -27.91
C THR A 677 8.55 11.54 -28.44
N TYR A 678 8.34 11.72 -29.75
CA TYR A 678 8.22 13.03 -30.41
C TYR A 678 9.39 13.99 -30.13
N GLY A 679 10.61 13.46 -30.03
CA GLY A 679 11.82 14.24 -29.74
C GLY A 679 12.09 14.51 -28.25
N VAL A 680 11.20 14.10 -27.35
CA VAL A 680 11.35 14.26 -25.90
C VAL A 680 12.08 13.06 -25.31
N MET A 681 13.08 13.27 -24.46
CA MET A 681 13.77 12.18 -23.76
C MET A 681 12.93 11.75 -22.54
N VAL A 682 12.41 10.51 -22.56
CA VAL A 682 11.48 9.98 -21.53
C VAL A 682 12.06 8.74 -20.81
N TYR A 683 12.79 7.89 -21.54
CA TYR A 683 13.20 6.58 -21.05
C TYR A 683 14.69 6.47 -20.75
N GLN A 684 15.04 5.67 -19.75
CA GLN A 684 16.43 5.35 -19.41
C GLN A 684 17.12 4.61 -20.56
N GLU A 685 16.39 3.75 -21.26
CA GLU A 685 16.85 2.99 -22.42
C GLU A 685 17.27 3.91 -23.57
N GLN A 686 16.61 5.07 -23.75
CA GLN A 686 17.03 6.07 -24.74
C GLN A 686 18.42 6.64 -24.40
N ILE A 687 18.77 6.82 -23.12
CA ILE A 687 20.13 7.24 -22.73
C ILE A 687 21.15 6.17 -23.10
N LEU A 688 20.81 4.90 -22.88
CA LEU A 688 21.70 3.79 -23.20
C LEU A 688 22.01 3.76 -24.70
N GLU A 689 20.97 3.89 -25.53
CA GLU A 689 21.09 3.93 -26.99
C GLU A 689 21.82 5.17 -27.48
N ILE A 690 21.60 6.34 -26.88
CA ILE A 690 22.31 7.59 -27.23
C ILE A 690 23.80 7.47 -26.91
N ALA A 691 24.16 6.97 -25.72
CA ALA A 691 25.55 6.78 -25.33
C ALA A 691 26.25 5.74 -26.22
N HIS A 692 25.55 4.67 -26.59
CA HIS A 692 26.04 3.68 -27.53
C HIS A 692 26.28 4.27 -28.92
N THR A 693 25.27 4.95 -29.47
CA THR A 693 25.29 5.46 -30.85
C THR A 693 26.26 6.63 -31.01
N MET A 694 26.24 7.61 -30.11
CA MET A 694 27.08 8.81 -30.24
C MET A 694 28.51 8.58 -29.76
N ALA A 695 28.69 8.03 -28.56
CA ALA A 695 29.98 7.92 -27.89
C ALA A 695 30.61 6.52 -27.98
N GLY A 696 29.97 5.55 -28.64
CA GLY A 696 30.51 4.21 -28.82
C GLY A 696 30.60 3.38 -27.53
N TYR A 697 29.83 3.73 -26.50
CA TYR A 697 29.77 2.96 -25.25
C TYR A 697 29.20 1.57 -25.54
N THR A 698 29.67 0.53 -24.87
CA THR A 698 28.89 -0.71 -24.79
C THR A 698 27.59 -0.44 -24.01
N LEU A 699 26.51 -1.17 -24.29
CA LEU A 699 25.24 -1.01 -23.54
C LEU A 699 25.42 -1.24 -22.03
N GLY A 700 26.37 -2.10 -21.65
CA GLY A 700 26.78 -2.31 -20.26
C GLY A 700 27.46 -1.08 -19.62
N GLU A 701 28.38 -0.42 -20.33
CA GLU A 701 28.98 0.84 -19.86
C GLU A 701 27.93 1.95 -19.78
N ALA A 702 26.96 1.96 -20.70
CA ALA A 702 25.90 2.95 -20.71
C ALA A 702 24.93 2.81 -19.52
N ASP A 703 24.62 1.58 -19.05
CA ASP A 703 23.87 1.40 -17.79
C ASP A 703 24.68 1.87 -16.56
N ILE A 704 26.01 1.72 -16.57
CA ILE A 704 26.87 2.26 -15.50
C ILE A 704 26.80 3.79 -15.49
N LEU A 705 26.85 4.42 -16.66
CA LEU A 705 26.64 5.86 -16.80
C LEU A 705 25.27 6.27 -16.22
N ARG A 706 24.19 5.60 -16.61
CA ARG A 706 22.83 5.87 -16.08
C ARG A 706 22.77 5.73 -14.55
N ARG A 707 23.44 4.73 -13.96
CA ARG A 707 23.55 4.57 -12.49
C ARG A 707 24.29 5.73 -11.83
N ALA A 708 25.39 6.18 -12.44
CA ALA A 708 26.19 7.28 -11.93
C ALA A 708 25.41 8.59 -11.90
N ILE A 709 24.66 8.85 -12.98
CA ILE A 709 23.73 9.98 -13.12
C ILE A 709 22.70 9.95 -11.98
N GLY A 710 22.04 8.81 -11.76
CA GLY A 710 21.03 8.68 -10.69
C GLY A 710 21.59 8.88 -9.27
N LYS A 711 22.84 8.49 -9.00
CA LYS A 711 23.50 8.65 -7.68
C LYS A 711 24.12 10.03 -7.46
N LYS A 712 24.04 10.95 -8.44
CA LYS A 712 24.59 12.33 -8.36
C LYS A 712 26.05 12.43 -7.89
N LYS A 713 26.88 11.43 -8.24
CA LYS A 713 28.30 11.46 -7.88
C LYS A 713 29.04 12.42 -8.81
N LYS A 714 29.18 13.68 -8.40
CA LYS A 714 29.79 14.78 -9.18
C LYS A 714 31.08 14.36 -9.90
N LYS A 715 32.04 13.77 -9.15
CA LYS A 715 33.32 13.29 -9.72
C LYS A 715 33.15 12.27 -10.86
N LEU A 716 32.17 11.38 -10.78
CA LEU A 716 31.94 10.36 -11.81
C LEU A 716 31.18 10.94 -13.01
N LEU A 717 30.30 11.92 -12.77
CA LEU A 717 29.59 12.65 -13.81
C LEU A 717 30.55 13.45 -14.67
N ASP A 718 31.42 14.25 -14.04
CA ASP A 718 32.43 15.07 -14.74
C ASP A 718 33.36 14.20 -15.62
N GLN A 719 33.77 13.03 -15.11
CA GLN A 719 34.58 12.07 -15.87
C GLN A 719 33.85 11.51 -17.09
N ASN A 720 32.57 11.17 -16.94
CA ASN A 720 31.79 10.63 -18.05
C ASN A 720 31.40 11.72 -19.05
N HIS A 721 31.21 12.96 -18.61
CA HIS A 721 30.96 14.10 -19.49
C HIS A 721 32.14 14.28 -20.46
N LEU A 722 33.35 14.40 -19.91
CA LEU A 722 34.57 14.53 -20.72
C LEU A 722 34.75 13.37 -21.70
N ARG A 723 34.49 12.13 -21.25
CA ARG A 723 34.57 10.94 -22.11
C ARG A 723 33.52 10.99 -23.22
N PHE A 724 32.25 11.24 -22.89
CA PHE A 724 31.15 11.29 -23.84
C PHE A 724 31.40 12.32 -24.94
N ILE A 725 31.84 13.53 -24.58
CA ILE A 725 32.14 14.58 -25.56
C ILE A 725 33.32 14.16 -26.46
N LYS A 726 34.43 13.70 -25.87
CA LYS A 726 35.62 13.29 -26.61
C LYS A 726 35.32 12.16 -27.60
N ASP A 727 34.62 11.13 -27.15
CA ASP A 727 34.31 9.96 -27.95
C ASP A 727 33.25 10.28 -29.02
N SER A 728 32.27 11.15 -28.71
CA SER A 728 31.32 11.66 -29.72
C SER A 728 32.02 12.45 -30.82
N VAL A 729 32.95 13.33 -30.47
CA VAL A 729 33.74 14.08 -31.47
C VAL A 729 34.58 13.14 -32.33
N LYS A 730 35.17 12.10 -31.72
CA LYS A 730 35.92 11.06 -32.44
C LYS A 730 35.03 10.29 -33.43
N ASN A 731 33.75 10.10 -33.11
CA ASN A 731 32.77 9.42 -33.95
C ASN A 731 32.13 10.34 -35.01
N GLY A 732 32.58 11.58 -35.14
CA GLY A 732 32.17 12.50 -36.21
C GLY A 732 31.08 13.51 -35.83
N TYR A 733 30.70 13.59 -34.54
CA TYR A 733 29.72 14.57 -34.06
C TYR A 733 30.38 15.92 -33.75
N GLN A 734 29.68 17.02 -34.01
CA GLN A 734 30.15 18.35 -33.57
C GLN A 734 30.13 18.45 -32.04
N GLN A 735 31.15 19.08 -31.46
CA GLN A 735 31.23 19.27 -30.01
C GLN A 735 29.99 19.99 -29.45
N THR A 736 29.47 20.99 -30.15
CA THR A 736 28.25 21.72 -29.78
C THR A 736 27.01 20.83 -29.68
N VAL A 737 26.88 19.83 -30.58
CA VAL A 737 25.81 18.84 -30.56
C VAL A 737 26.00 17.89 -29.37
N ALA A 738 27.22 17.40 -29.14
CA ALA A 738 27.52 16.51 -28.02
C ALA A 738 27.24 17.18 -26.66
N GLU A 739 27.62 18.45 -26.50
CA GLU A 739 27.34 19.24 -25.29
C GLU A 739 25.83 19.44 -25.08
N LYS A 740 25.09 19.74 -26.16
CA LYS A 740 23.63 19.89 -26.09
C LYS A 740 22.94 18.59 -25.66
N VAL A 741 23.36 17.45 -26.21
CA VAL A 741 22.81 16.13 -25.86
C VAL A 741 23.18 15.76 -24.41
N TRP A 742 24.40 16.06 -23.97
CA TRP A 742 24.79 15.84 -22.58
C TRP A 742 23.95 16.66 -21.60
N GLY A 743 23.66 17.93 -21.93
CA GLY A 743 22.75 18.77 -21.15
C GLY A 743 21.36 18.16 -20.99
N PHE A 744 20.84 17.47 -22.01
CA PHE A 744 19.59 16.72 -21.90
C PHE A 744 19.71 15.51 -20.98
N ILE A 745 20.82 14.76 -21.06
CA ILE A 745 21.10 13.61 -20.18
C ILE A 745 21.18 14.05 -18.70
N GLU A 746 21.81 15.19 -18.41
CA GLU A 746 21.90 15.75 -17.06
C GLU A 746 20.56 16.24 -16.52
N ALA A 747 19.77 16.96 -17.34
CA ALA A 747 18.43 17.39 -16.95
C ALA A 747 17.51 16.17 -16.68
N PHE A 748 17.68 15.11 -17.49
CA PHE A 748 16.93 13.86 -17.37
C PHE A 748 17.30 13.01 -16.15
N ALA A 749 18.48 13.24 -15.54
CA ALA A 749 18.99 12.51 -14.39
C ALA A 749 17.98 12.34 -13.24
N ASN A 750 17.13 13.34 -13.03
CA ASN A 750 16.14 13.36 -11.97
C ASN A 750 14.81 12.70 -12.36
N TYR A 751 14.55 12.53 -13.66
CA TYR A 751 13.21 12.30 -14.20
C TYR A 751 13.12 11.17 -15.23
N GLY A 752 14.19 10.39 -15.41
CA GLY A 752 14.18 9.25 -16.31
C GLY A 752 13.39 8.06 -15.80
N PHE A 753 12.61 7.44 -16.69
CA PHE A 753 11.76 6.29 -16.36
C PHE A 753 12.27 5.00 -17.04
N ASN A 754 12.06 3.84 -16.42
CA ASN A 754 12.43 2.56 -17.03
C ASN A 754 11.35 2.15 -18.05
N LYS A 755 11.70 2.08 -19.34
CA LYS A 755 10.77 1.75 -20.42
C LYS A 755 10.15 0.38 -20.21
N ALA A 756 10.94 -0.63 -19.87
CA ALA A 756 10.45 -1.99 -19.65
C ALA A 756 9.29 -2.04 -18.62
N HIS A 757 9.45 -1.38 -17.47
CA HIS A 757 8.40 -1.26 -16.46
C HIS A 757 7.18 -0.48 -16.98
N ALA A 758 7.40 0.64 -17.68
CA ALA A 758 6.33 1.44 -18.26
C ALA A 758 5.51 0.63 -19.27
N THR A 759 6.17 -0.10 -20.17
CA THR A 759 5.57 -0.93 -21.21
C THR A 759 4.73 -2.05 -20.60
N SER A 760 5.23 -2.73 -19.57
CA SER A 760 4.45 -3.77 -18.90
C SER A 760 3.20 -3.21 -18.20
N TYR A 761 3.28 -2.06 -17.55
CA TYR A 761 2.13 -1.47 -16.85
C TYR A 761 1.15 -0.82 -17.83
N ALA A 762 1.65 -0.22 -18.92
CA ALA A 762 0.85 0.25 -20.04
C ALA A 762 0.07 -0.88 -20.71
N MET A 763 0.61 -2.11 -20.76
CA MET A 763 -0.13 -3.27 -21.25
C MET A 763 -1.36 -3.58 -20.39
N ILE A 764 -1.25 -3.52 -19.05
CA ILE A 764 -2.40 -3.69 -18.16
C ILE A 764 -3.40 -2.52 -18.34
N ALA A 765 -2.91 -1.29 -18.48
CA ALA A 765 -3.76 -0.13 -18.78
C ALA A 765 -4.52 -0.30 -20.11
N TYR A 766 -3.86 -0.80 -21.15
CA TYR A 766 -4.47 -1.09 -22.43
C TYR A 766 -5.50 -2.23 -22.32
N GLN A 767 -5.17 -3.33 -21.65
CA GLN A 767 -6.08 -4.46 -21.43
C GLN A 767 -7.35 -4.06 -20.68
N THR A 768 -7.20 -3.28 -19.61
CA THR A 768 -8.34 -2.76 -18.84
C THR A 768 -9.20 -1.80 -19.67
N ALA A 769 -8.58 -0.90 -20.43
CA ALA A 769 -9.30 -0.02 -21.36
C ALA A 769 -10.02 -0.81 -22.48
N TYR A 770 -9.38 -1.86 -23.02
CA TYR A 770 -9.94 -2.72 -24.06
C TYR A 770 -11.18 -3.46 -23.57
N LEU A 771 -11.11 -4.05 -22.38
CA LEU A 771 -12.25 -4.72 -21.75
C LEU A 771 -13.38 -3.73 -21.47
N LYS A 772 -13.07 -2.53 -20.95
CA LYS A 772 -14.08 -1.49 -20.74
C LYS A 772 -14.75 -1.04 -22.03
N ALA A 773 -13.98 -0.89 -23.11
CA ALA A 773 -14.49 -0.40 -24.39
C ALA A 773 -15.32 -1.44 -25.15
N ASN A 774 -14.97 -2.73 -25.04
CA ASN A 774 -15.57 -3.80 -25.83
C ASN A 774 -16.57 -4.68 -25.05
N TYR A 775 -16.39 -4.80 -23.74
CA TYR A 775 -17.21 -5.60 -22.81
C TYR A 775 -17.57 -4.78 -21.55
N PRO A 776 -18.25 -3.63 -21.71
CA PRO A 776 -18.42 -2.65 -20.64
C PRO A 776 -19.20 -3.18 -19.43
N VAL A 777 -20.24 -3.99 -19.64
CA VAL A 777 -21.06 -4.52 -18.54
C VAL A 777 -20.26 -5.52 -17.72
N GLU A 778 -19.62 -6.49 -18.37
CA GLU A 778 -18.80 -7.51 -17.73
C GLU A 778 -17.60 -6.90 -16.99
N TYR A 779 -16.92 -5.95 -17.61
CA TYR A 779 -15.79 -5.25 -17.02
C TYR A 779 -16.19 -4.45 -15.78
N MET A 780 -17.26 -3.66 -15.86
CA MET A 780 -17.73 -2.86 -14.73
C MET A 780 -18.26 -3.71 -13.59
N THR A 781 -18.93 -4.84 -13.86
CA THR A 781 -19.29 -5.82 -12.82
C THR A 781 -18.05 -6.35 -12.12
N ALA A 782 -17.04 -6.80 -12.87
CA ALA A 782 -15.79 -7.32 -12.28
C ALA A 782 -15.04 -6.27 -11.45
N LEU A 783 -14.97 -5.03 -11.96
CA LEU A 783 -14.36 -3.89 -11.24
C LEU A 783 -15.05 -3.65 -9.90
N MET A 784 -16.39 -3.64 -9.88
CA MET A 784 -17.16 -3.39 -8.66
C MET A 784 -17.01 -4.52 -7.65
N SER A 785 -17.05 -5.79 -8.07
CA SER A 785 -16.86 -6.94 -7.16
C SER A 785 -15.48 -6.94 -6.52
N VAL A 786 -14.41 -6.69 -7.30
CA VAL A 786 -13.05 -6.67 -6.74
C VAL A 786 -12.84 -5.47 -5.81
N GLU A 787 -13.39 -4.30 -6.14
CA GLU A 787 -13.26 -3.13 -5.26
C GLU A 787 -14.15 -3.24 -4.01
N SER A 788 -15.31 -3.92 -4.06
CA SER A 788 -16.16 -4.14 -2.87
C SER A 788 -15.57 -5.18 -1.90
N ALA A 789 -14.81 -6.14 -2.39
CA ALA A 789 -14.03 -7.07 -1.56
C ALA A 789 -12.85 -6.40 -0.83
N SER A 790 -12.54 -5.13 -1.14
CA SER A 790 -11.40 -4.41 -0.55
C SER A 790 -11.57 -4.10 0.94
N SER A 791 -10.54 -4.39 1.75
CA SER A 791 -10.44 -3.92 3.14
C SER A 791 -10.03 -2.43 3.28
N SER A 792 -10.04 -1.65 2.20
CA SER A 792 -9.60 -0.24 2.23
C SER A 792 -10.68 0.68 2.79
N GLN A 793 -10.27 1.72 3.53
CA GLN A 793 -11.19 2.75 4.06
C GLN A 793 -11.94 3.53 2.96
N ASN A 794 -11.48 3.46 1.70
CA ASN A 794 -12.06 4.17 0.55
C ASN A 794 -12.87 3.26 -0.37
N ARG A 795 -13.18 2.02 0.04
CA ARG A 795 -13.99 1.07 -0.73
C ARG A 795 -15.28 1.72 -1.25
N ASP A 796 -16.05 2.28 -0.33
CA ASP A 796 -17.40 2.75 -0.64
C ASP A 796 -17.35 3.90 -1.65
N VAL A 797 -16.33 4.76 -1.56
CA VAL A 797 -16.11 5.85 -2.53
C VAL A 797 -15.84 5.31 -3.93
N LYS A 798 -14.99 4.28 -4.05
CA LYS A 798 -14.65 3.68 -5.36
C LYS A 798 -15.85 3.00 -6.01
N VAL A 799 -16.59 2.19 -5.26
CA VAL A 799 -17.81 1.54 -5.75
C VAL A 799 -18.84 2.61 -6.17
N SER A 800 -18.98 3.68 -5.38
CA SER A 800 -19.87 4.79 -5.73
C SER A 800 -19.52 5.45 -7.05
N VAL A 801 -18.23 5.74 -7.28
CA VAL A 801 -17.74 6.30 -8.54
C VAL A 801 -17.94 5.33 -9.72
N ALA A 802 -17.82 4.02 -9.48
CA ALA A 802 -18.04 3.00 -10.50
C ALA A 802 -19.50 2.92 -10.94
N ILE A 803 -20.43 3.04 -9.99
CA ILE A 803 -21.87 3.04 -10.28
C ILE A 803 -22.27 4.30 -11.05
N GLU A 804 -21.72 5.46 -10.71
CA GLU A 804 -21.99 6.68 -11.47
C GLU A 804 -21.43 6.59 -12.89
N GLU A 805 -20.25 6.00 -13.07
CA GLU A 805 -19.70 5.68 -14.39
C GLU A 805 -20.63 4.72 -15.17
N CYS A 806 -21.18 3.69 -14.52
CA CYS A 806 -22.17 2.79 -15.13
C CYS A 806 -23.39 3.57 -15.62
N ARG A 807 -23.95 4.46 -14.80
CA ARG A 807 -25.09 5.31 -15.17
C ARG A 807 -24.78 6.19 -16.38
N ARG A 808 -23.61 6.83 -16.39
CA ARG A 808 -23.13 7.64 -17.52
C ARG A 808 -23.00 6.82 -18.81
N MET A 809 -22.53 5.58 -18.70
CA MET A 809 -22.42 4.65 -19.84
C MET A 809 -23.78 4.07 -20.28
N GLY A 810 -24.86 4.31 -19.53
CA GLY A 810 -26.18 3.73 -19.79
C GLY A 810 -26.35 2.29 -19.29
N ILE A 811 -25.51 1.85 -18.36
CA ILE A 811 -25.60 0.54 -17.70
C ILE A 811 -26.49 0.69 -16.47
N GLN A 812 -27.59 -0.08 -16.41
CA GLN A 812 -28.48 -0.07 -15.26
C GLN A 812 -27.87 -0.89 -14.11
N VAL A 813 -27.76 -0.27 -12.93
CA VAL A 813 -27.38 -0.92 -11.67
C VAL A 813 -28.62 -1.04 -10.80
N LEU A 814 -28.95 -2.27 -10.43
CA LEU A 814 -30.17 -2.62 -9.71
C LEU A 814 -29.90 -2.80 -8.22
N PRO A 815 -30.86 -2.47 -7.34
CA PRO A 815 -30.70 -2.56 -5.90
C PRO A 815 -30.41 -4.00 -5.44
N PRO A 816 -29.82 -4.17 -4.24
CA PRO A 816 -29.69 -5.48 -3.64
C PRO A 816 -31.08 -6.10 -3.44
N ASN A 817 -31.13 -7.43 -3.41
CA ASN A 817 -32.35 -8.22 -3.31
C ASN A 817 -32.00 -9.62 -2.80
N ILE A 818 -32.67 -10.09 -1.74
CA ILE A 818 -32.29 -11.34 -1.07
C ILE A 818 -32.47 -12.59 -1.95
N ASN A 819 -33.40 -12.57 -2.90
CA ASN A 819 -33.69 -13.68 -3.79
C ASN A 819 -32.80 -13.70 -5.03
N HIS A 820 -32.35 -12.53 -5.49
CA HIS A 820 -31.64 -12.38 -6.75
C HIS A 820 -30.15 -12.04 -6.61
N SER A 821 -29.73 -11.37 -5.54
CA SER A 821 -28.34 -10.94 -5.36
C SER A 821 -27.46 -12.08 -4.87
N ASP A 822 -26.22 -12.13 -5.31
CA ASP A 822 -25.24 -13.08 -4.80
C ASP A 822 -24.31 -12.39 -3.79
N ASP A 823 -23.26 -13.08 -3.35
CA ASP A 823 -22.20 -12.49 -2.52
C ASP A 823 -21.62 -11.24 -3.20
N ASP A 824 -21.20 -11.39 -4.47
CA ASP A 824 -20.65 -10.34 -5.34
C ASP A 824 -21.68 -9.72 -6.30
N PHE A 825 -21.27 -8.67 -7.02
CA PHE A 825 -22.08 -8.11 -8.11
C PHE A 825 -22.26 -9.13 -9.24
N THR A 826 -23.47 -9.24 -9.76
CA THR A 826 -23.82 -10.20 -10.83
C THR A 826 -24.48 -9.51 -12.02
N ILE A 827 -24.53 -10.21 -13.16
CA ILE A 827 -25.13 -9.70 -14.40
C ILE A 827 -26.50 -10.35 -14.61
N GLU A 828 -27.50 -9.52 -14.88
CA GLU A 828 -28.85 -9.96 -15.21
C GLU A 828 -29.39 -9.29 -16.47
N LYS A 829 -30.45 -9.85 -17.05
CA LYS A 829 -31.08 -9.30 -18.26
C LYS A 829 -32.01 -8.16 -17.89
N VAL A 830 -31.72 -6.96 -18.40
CA VAL A 830 -32.49 -5.75 -18.08
C VAL A 830 -32.80 -4.98 -19.34
N LYS A 831 -34.10 -4.73 -19.58
CA LYS A 831 -34.55 -3.94 -20.74
C LYS A 831 -34.17 -2.47 -20.54
N GLY A 832 -33.56 -1.87 -21.57
CA GLY A 832 -33.16 -0.46 -21.54
C GLY A 832 -31.74 -0.20 -20.98
N SER A 833 -31.00 -1.25 -20.60
CA SER A 833 -29.56 -1.15 -20.32
C SER A 833 -28.73 -1.26 -21.61
N LEU A 834 -27.52 -0.67 -21.63
CA LEU A 834 -26.64 -0.52 -22.79
C LEU A 834 -26.57 -1.74 -23.75
N THR A 835 -26.48 -2.96 -23.20
CA THR A 835 -26.42 -4.20 -24.00
C THR A 835 -27.57 -5.17 -23.68
N GLY A 836 -28.67 -4.69 -23.11
CA GLY A 836 -29.74 -5.54 -22.55
C GLY A 836 -29.34 -6.32 -21.29
N LEU A 837 -28.16 -6.01 -20.73
CA LEU A 837 -27.61 -6.58 -19.50
C LEU A 837 -27.43 -5.45 -18.49
N GLY A 838 -27.92 -5.65 -17.27
CA GLY A 838 -27.69 -4.76 -16.13
C GLY A 838 -26.92 -5.48 -15.03
N ILE A 839 -26.56 -4.72 -14.00
CA ILE A 839 -25.74 -5.19 -12.89
C ILE A 839 -26.58 -5.23 -11.62
N ARG A 840 -26.63 -6.37 -10.95
CA ARG A 840 -27.25 -6.53 -9.63
C ARG A 840 -26.23 -6.25 -8.54
N PHE A 841 -26.62 -5.49 -7.53
CA PHE A 841 -25.78 -5.16 -6.38
C PHE A 841 -25.43 -6.42 -5.55
N GLY A 842 -24.16 -6.59 -5.19
CA GLY A 842 -23.71 -7.71 -4.34
C GLY A 842 -24.01 -7.48 -2.85
N LEU A 843 -24.30 -8.55 -2.11
CA LEU A 843 -24.60 -8.47 -0.68
C LEU A 843 -23.37 -8.03 0.15
N ASN A 844 -22.15 -8.36 -0.31
CA ASN A 844 -20.90 -8.00 0.38
C ASN A 844 -20.58 -6.49 0.41
N ALA A 845 -21.19 -5.74 -0.51
CA ALA A 845 -20.99 -4.30 -0.64
C ALA A 845 -21.84 -3.50 0.38
N ILE A 846 -22.73 -4.16 1.12
CA ILE A 846 -23.57 -3.53 2.15
C ILE A 846 -22.80 -3.47 3.48
N LYS A 847 -22.72 -2.28 4.11
CA LYS A 847 -22.07 -2.14 5.42
C LYS A 847 -22.76 -2.97 6.49
N HIS A 848 -21.97 -3.44 7.44
CA HIS A 848 -22.41 -4.24 8.60
C HIS A 848 -22.96 -5.63 8.31
N ILE A 849 -22.89 -6.10 7.06
CA ILE A 849 -23.19 -7.50 6.71
C ILE A 849 -21.87 -8.26 6.57
N GLY A 850 -21.68 -9.28 7.41
CA GLY A 850 -20.48 -10.13 7.37
C GLY A 850 -20.64 -11.33 6.45
N SER A 851 -19.52 -11.90 5.97
CA SER A 851 -19.51 -13.09 5.10
C SER A 851 -20.29 -14.27 5.68
N ALA A 852 -20.16 -14.53 6.99
CA ALA A 852 -20.91 -15.59 7.66
C ALA A 852 -22.44 -15.44 7.56
N ALA A 853 -22.95 -14.20 7.50
CA ALA A 853 -24.36 -13.94 7.28
C ALA A 853 -24.75 -14.20 5.83
N ILE A 854 -23.94 -13.72 4.88
CA ILE A 854 -24.14 -13.91 3.43
C ILE A 854 -24.13 -15.40 3.07
N ASP A 855 -23.11 -16.14 3.52
CA ASP A 855 -23.01 -17.59 3.29
C ASP A 855 -24.24 -18.34 3.78
N ASN A 856 -24.75 -17.98 4.96
CA ASN A 856 -25.97 -18.58 5.50
C ASN A 856 -27.19 -18.27 4.63
N ILE A 857 -27.36 -17.01 4.23
CA ILE A 857 -28.45 -16.56 3.35
C ILE A 857 -28.44 -17.35 2.05
N LEU A 858 -27.28 -17.46 1.39
CA LEU A 858 -27.15 -18.12 0.09
C LEU A 858 -27.37 -19.64 0.20
N GLN A 859 -26.80 -20.28 1.21
CA GLN A 859 -27.00 -21.71 1.46
C GLN A 859 -28.46 -22.03 1.77
N THR A 860 -29.12 -21.22 2.60
CA THR A 860 -30.54 -21.39 2.91
C THR A 860 -31.39 -21.16 1.65
N ARG A 861 -31.10 -20.11 0.86
CA ARG A 861 -31.79 -19.86 -0.41
C ARG A 861 -31.69 -21.05 -1.37
N GLN A 862 -30.51 -21.67 -1.49
CA GLN A 862 -30.30 -22.87 -2.32
C GLN A 862 -31.14 -24.06 -1.84
N LYS A 863 -31.25 -24.27 -0.51
CA LYS A 863 -32.10 -25.33 0.07
C LYS A 863 -33.58 -25.16 -0.29
N MET A 864 -34.07 -23.92 -0.36
CA MET A 864 -35.49 -23.60 -0.57
C MET A 864 -35.98 -23.77 -2.02
N LYS A 865 -35.09 -24.05 -3.00
CA LYS A 865 -35.39 -24.33 -4.43
C LYS A 865 -36.31 -23.34 -5.18
N GLY A 866 -36.64 -22.19 -4.58
CA GLY A 866 -37.51 -21.16 -5.15
C GLY A 866 -37.42 -19.80 -4.46
N GLY A 867 -36.37 -19.56 -3.67
CA GLY A 867 -36.19 -18.33 -2.90
C GLY A 867 -37.06 -18.26 -1.64
N PHE A 868 -36.95 -17.14 -0.94
CA PHE A 868 -37.76 -16.82 0.23
C PHE A 868 -39.07 -16.16 -0.23
N LYS A 869 -40.21 -16.67 0.26
CA LYS A 869 -41.56 -16.20 -0.15
C LYS A 869 -42.14 -15.12 0.76
N SER A 870 -41.60 -14.99 1.96
CA SER A 870 -42.04 -14.03 2.98
C SER A 870 -40.86 -13.64 3.87
N PHE A 871 -40.92 -12.47 4.50
CA PHE A 871 -39.88 -12.02 5.42
C PHE A 871 -39.84 -12.90 6.68
N THR A 872 -40.99 -13.36 7.16
CA THR A 872 -41.11 -14.28 8.30
C THR A 872 -40.48 -15.64 7.99
N GLN A 873 -40.66 -16.16 6.76
CA GLN A 873 -39.98 -17.38 6.31
C GLN A 873 -38.46 -17.18 6.25
N PHE A 874 -37.99 -16.02 5.78
CA PHE A 874 -36.56 -15.71 5.77
C PHE A 874 -35.95 -15.77 7.18
N VAL A 875 -36.58 -15.13 8.16
CA VAL A 875 -36.11 -15.12 9.55
C VAL A 875 -36.19 -16.51 10.21
N TYR A 876 -37.17 -17.34 9.81
CA TYR A 876 -37.33 -18.70 10.32
C TYR A 876 -36.26 -19.67 9.80
N GLU A 877 -35.90 -19.58 8.52
CA GLU A 877 -34.98 -20.52 7.86
C GLU A 877 -33.49 -20.15 8.02
N THR A 878 -33.20 -18.89 8.39
CA THR A 878 -31.82 -18.41 8.58
C THR A 878 -31.35 -18.56 10.03
N ASP A 879 -30.04 -18.73 10.21
CA ASP A 879 -29.44 -18.85 11.54
C ASP A 879 -29.38 -17.47 12.21
N GLY A 880 -30.26 -17.24 13.19
CA GLY A 880 -30.35 -15.96 13.91
C GLY A 880 -29.09 -15.54 14.69
N ARG A 881 -28.10 -16.43 14.87
CA ARG A 881 -26.77 -16.06 15.42
C ARG A 881 -25.89 -15.42 14.35
N LYS A 882 -26.00 -15.86 13.10
CA LYS A 882 -25.25 -15.35 11.95
C LYS A 882 -25.94 -14.15 11.34
N VAL A 883 -27.24 -14.26 11.06
CA VAL A 883 -28.11 -13.18 10.58
C VAL A 883 -28.76 -12.50 11.79
N ASN A 884 -27.99 -11.64 12.44
CA ASN A 884 -28.41 -10.95 13.66
C ASN A 884 -29.37 -9.77 13.37
N LYS A 885 -29.90 -9.14 14.43
CA LYS A 885 -30.84 -7.99 14.32
C LYS A 885 -30.27 -6.88 13.43
N THR A 886 -29.01 -6.50 13.64
CA THR A 886 -28.32 -5.47 12.86
C THR A 886 -28.25 -5.82 11.37
N SER A 887 -27.99 -7.09 11.04
CA SER A 887 -27.95 -7.56 9.65
C SER A 887 -29.33 -7.43 8.99
N LEU A 888 -30.40 -7.80 9.70
CA LEU A 888 -31.79 -7.67 9.23
C LEU A 888 -32.17 -6.20 9.00
N GLU A 889 -31.86 -5.33 9.95
CA GLU A 889 -32.10 -3.89 9.84
C GLU A 889 -31.38 -3.31 8.61
N CYS A 890 -30.12 -3.69 8.40
CA CYS A 890 -29.36 -3.23 7.24
C CYS A 890 -29.97 -3.72 5.92
N LEU A 891 -30.34 -5.00 5.82
CA LEU A 891 -30.97 -5.57 4.61
C LEU A 891 -32.30 -4.90 4.28
N ILE A 892 -33.13 -4.60 5.29
CA ILE A 892 -34.38 -3.87 5.09
C ILE A 892 -34.09 -2.43 4.62
N LYS A 893 -33.21 -1.72 5.34
CA LYS A 893 -32.90 -0.31 5.08
C LYS A 893 -32.35 -0.05 3.67
N VAL A 894 -31.60 -0.98 3.09
CA VAL A 894 -31.05 -0.85 1.72
C VAL A 894 -31.98 -1.38 0.63
N GLY A 895 -33.16 -1.88 0.99
CA GLY A 895 -34.17 -2.35 0.05
C GLY A 895 -34.02 -3.78 -0.43
N ALA A 896 -33.15 -4.58 0.19
CA ALA A 896 -32.98 -5.99 -0.19
C ALA A 896 -34.22 -6.85 0.07
N MET A 897 -35.17 -6.34 0.84
CA MET A 897 -36.40 -6.98 1.29
C MET A 897 -37.68 -6.28 0.79
N ASP A 898 -37.56 -5.32 -0.13
CA ASP A 898 -38.70 -4.47 -0.59
C ASP A 898 -39.84 -5.29 -1.25
N GLU A 899 -39.59 -6.55 -1.63
CA GLU A 899 -40.61 -7.48 -2.15
C GLU A 899 -41.65 -7.92 -1.10
N TYR A 900 -41.33 -7.84 0.20
CA TYR A 900 -42.17 -8.37 1.27
C TYR A 900 -43.04 -7.32 1.96
N GLY A 901 -42.74 -6.03 1.81
CA GLY A 901 -43.48 -4.94 2.43
C GLY A 901 -42.72 -3.61 2.39
N THR A 902 -43.29 -2.56 2.99
CA THR A 902 -42.60 -1.28 3.18
C THR A 902 -41.50 -1.43 4.23
N ARG A 903 -40.41 -0.67 4.11
CA ARG A 903 -39.29 -0.69 5.06
C ARG A 903 -39.76 -0.29 6.46
N ALA A 904 -40.66 0.69 6.55
CA ALA A 904 -41.34 1.05 7.79
C ALA A 904 -42.08 -0.13 8.44
N SER A 905 -42.87 -0.89 7.67
CA SER A 905 -43.60 -2.06 8.18
C SER A 905 -42.65 -3.12 8.75
N MET A 906 -41.55 -3.39 8.04
CA MET A 906 -40.61 -4.44 8.42
C MET A 906 -39.74 -4.05 9.62
N LEU A 907 -39.27 -2.78 9.70
CA LEU A 907 -38.44 -2.30 10.81
C LEU A 907 -39.22 -2.20 12.12
N GLU A 908 -40.41 -1.61 12.11
CA GLU A 908 -41.24 -1.43 13.31
C GLU A 908 -41.71 -2.78 13.88
N ASN A 909 -41.94 -3.79 13.03
CA ASN A 909 -42.41 -5.11 13.45
C ASN A 909 -41.29 -6.15 13.59
N LEU A 910 -40.02 -5.77 13.43
CA LEU A 910 -38.89 -6.69 13.38
C LEU A 910 -38.80 -7.61 14.61
N GLU A 911 -39.04 -7.06 15.81
CA GLU A 911 -38.98 -7.86 17.05
C GLU A 911 -40.13 -8.85 17.16
N ALA A 912 -41.34 -8.47 16.73
CA ALA A 912 -42.49 -9.36 16.73
C ALA A 912 -42.27 -10.54 15.76
N ILE A 913 -41.74 -10.26 14.57
CA ILE A 913 -41.46 -11.26 13.53
C ILE A 913 -40.37 -12.24 14.00
N ARG A 914 -39.30 -11.74 14.64
CA ARG A 914 -38.26 -12.61 15.22
C ARG A 914 -38.80 -13.52 16.32
N LYS A 915 -39.69 -13.01 17.18
CA LYS A 915 -40.36 -13.81 18.22
C LYS A 915 -41.26 -14.88 17.60
N GLN A 916 -42.02 -14.54 16.56
CA GLN A 916 -42.86 -15.48 15.82
C GLN A 916 -42.02 -16.60 15.18
N ALA A 917 -40.92 -16.27 14.50
CA ALA A 917 -40.00 -17.24 13.92
C ALA A 917 -39.37 -18.17 14.98
N THR A 918 -38.94 -17.60 16.12
CA THR A 918 -38.39 -18.40 17.24
C THR A 918 -39.44 -19.34 17.83
N SER A 919 -40.69 -18.87 17.98
CA SER A 919 -41.81 -19.71 18.46
C SER A 919 -42.09 -20.87 17.50
N LEU A 920 -42.05 -20.63 16.20
CA LEU A 920 -42.24 -21.68 15.19
C LEU A 920 -41.10 -22.72 15.23
N GLN A 921 -39.86 -22.32 15.51
CA GLN A 921 -38.73 -23.25 15.68
C GLN A 921 -38.92 -24.12 16.94
N SER A 922 -39.32 -23.51 18.06
CA SER A 922 -39.55 -24.25 19.32
C SER A 922 -40.71 -25.25 19.25
N GLN A 923 -41.70 -25.02 18.37
CA GLN A 923 -42.81 -25.96 18.15
C GLN A 923 -42.38 -27.20 17.35
N VAL A 924 -41.35 -27.09 16.51
CA VAL A 924 -40.81 -28.23 15.73
C VAL A 924 -39.86 -29.07 16.59
N ASP A 925 -38.96 -28.46 17.36
CA ASP A 925 -38.06 -29.17 18.28
C ASP A 925 -38.79 -29.88 19.43
N GLY A 926 -39.98 -29.40 19.81
CA GLY A 926 -40.81 -29.99 20.87
C GLY A 926 -41.67 -31.19 20.44
N GLN A 927 -41.68 -31.56 19.16
CA GLN A 927 -42.61 -32.57 18.61
C GLN A 927 -41.96 -33.81 17.97
N GLU A 928 -40.71 -34.14 18.30
CA GLU A 928 -40.06 -35.39 17.83
C GLU A 928 -40.47 -36.68 18.58
N THR A 929 -41.55 -36.72 19.38
CA THR A 929 -41.85 -37.93 20.18
C THR A 929 -43.16 -38.68 19.97
N LEU A 930 -44.09 -38.35 19.05
CA LEU A 930 -45.28 -39.23 18.95
C LEU A 930 -46.06 -39.37 17.62
N PHE A 931 -45.77 -38.63 16.54
CA PHE A 931 -46.51 -38.81 15.27
C PHE A 931 -45.66 -38.56 14.01
N THR A 932 -44.64 -39.39 13.79
CA THR A 932 -43.89 -39.47 12.52
C THR A 932 -44.67 -40.31 11.49
N GLY A 933 -45.78 -39.76 11.00
CA GLY A 933 -46.65 -40.48 10.08
C GLY A 933 -47.69 -39.62 9.37
N VAL A 934 -47.35 -38.37 9.03
CA VAL A 934 -48.11 -37.59 8.03
C VAL A 934 -47.10 -36.79 7.22
N ASP A 935 -47.18 -36.96 5.91
CA ASP A 935 -46.48 -36.22 4.87
C ASP A 935 -46.63 -34.71 5.14
N THR A 936 -45.61 -34.05 5.71
CA THR A 936 -45.63 -32.60 5.96
C THR A 936 -45.35 -31.88 4.66
N GLY A 937 -46.41 -31.72 3.87
CA GLY A 937 -46.48 -30.71 2.82
C GLY A 937 -46.04 -29.36 3.38
N ALA A 938 -45.22 -28.65 2.59
CA ALA A 938 -44.63 -27.36 2.90
C ALA A 938 -45.54 -26.46 3.76
N THR A 939 -45.13 -26.20 5.00
CA THR A 939 -45.71 -25.14 5.85
C THR A 939 -45.53 -23.81 5.14
N ASN A 940 -46.63 -23.25 4.62
CA ASN A 940 -46.62 -22.00 3.88
C ASN A 940 -46.56 -20.84 4.88
N ILE A 941 -45.36 -20.52 5.40
CA ILE A 941 -45.13 -19.41 6.34
C ILE A 941 -45.39 -18.08 5.61
N GLN A 942 -46.40 -17.33 6.06
CA GLN A 942 -46.80 -16.04 5.49
C GLN A 942 -46.55 -14.88 6.47
N ASP A 943 -46.37 -13.68 5.92
CA ASP A 943 -46.20 -12.45 6.68
C ASP A 943 -47.53 -11.96 7.26
N THR A 944 -47.56 -11.72 8.57
CA THR A 944 -48.77 -11.31 9.31
C THR A 944 -48.67 -9.92 9.95
N PHE A 945 -47.61 -9.16 9.63
CA PHE A 945 -47.38 -7.83 10.20
C PHE A 945 -48.20 -6.73 9.50
N PRO A 946 -48.58 -5.65 10.21
CA PRO A 946 -49.36 -4.54 9.65
C PRO A 946 -48.57 -3.78 8.58
N LYS A 947 -49.26 -3.36 7.52
CA LYS A 947 -48.70 -2.47 6.48
C LYS A 947 -48.79 -1.01 6.92
N LEU A 948 -47.64 -0.40 7.15
CA LEU A 948 -47.46 1.02 7.45
C LEU A 948 -47.14 1.80 6.18
N GLU A 949 -47.43 3.10 6.21
CA GLU A 949 -46.94 4.05 5.19
C GLU A 949 -45.41 4.07 5.18
N GLU A 950 -44.82 4.22 4.00
CA GLU A 950 -43.37 4.18 3.84
C GLU A 950 -42.71 5.46 4.37
N TYR A 951 -41.44 5.36 4.77
CA TYR A 951 -40.66 6.53 5.17
C TYR A 951 -40.61 7.60 4.06
N PRO A 952 -40.52 8.89 4.43
CA PRO A 952 -40.27 9.96 3.48
C PRO A 952 -39.01 9.71 2.64
N GLN A 953 -39.03 10.11 1.37
CA GLN A 953 -37.92 9.87 0.44
C GLN A 953 -36.54 10.32 0.95
N PRO A 954 -36.37 11.49 1.61
CA PRO A 954 -35.08 11.88 2.18
C PRO A 954 -34.52 10.90 3.21
N GLU A 955 -35.39 10.23 3.97
CA GLU A 955 -35.01 9.25 4.97
C GLU A 955 -34.62 7.91 4.33
N LEU A 956 -35.36 7.44 3.34
CA LEU A 956 -34.97 6.25 2.55
C LEU A 956 -33.59 6.44 1.90
N LEU A 957 -33.33 7.64 1.38
CA LEU A 957 -32.06 7.96 0.74
C LEU A 957 -30.92 8.11 1.76
N SER A 958 -31.21 8.58 2.99
CA SER A 958 -30.20 8.64 4.05
C SER A 958 -29.74 7.23 4.45
N PHE A 959 -30.65 6.25 4.48
CA PHE A 959 -30.30 4.85 4.71
C PHE A 959 -29.38 4.27 3.63
N GLU A 960 -29.65 4.58 2.36
CA GLU A 960 -28.77 4.19 1.25
C GLU A 960 -27.38 4.81 1.39
N LYS A 961 -27.29 6.12 1.66
CA LYS A 961 -26.00 6.80 1.86
C LYS A 961 -25.23 6.26 3.07
N GLU A 962 -25.91 5.98 4.17
CA GLU A 962 -25.32 5.42 5.38
C GLU A 962 -24.71 4.04 5.10
N LEU A 963 -25.50 3.12 4.53
CA LEU A 963 -25.17 1.69 4.45
C LEU A 963 -24.50 1.25 3.14
N LEU A 964 -24.77 1.94 2.04
CA LEU A 964 -24.15 1.70 0.73
C LEU A 964 -23.06 2.73 0.40
N GLY A 965 -23.01 3.83 1.15
CA GLY A 965 -22.08 4.94 0.89
C GLY A 965 -22.56 5.93 -0.19
N MET A 966 -23.69 5.66 -0.83
CA MET A 966 -24.24 6.45 -1.93
C MET A 966 -25.75 6.36 -2.05
N PHE A 967 -26.34 7.25 -2.86
CA PHE A 967 -27.72 7.15 -3.29
C PHE A 967 -27.83 6.24 -4.52
N LEU A 968 -28.40 5.05 -4.35
CA LEU A 968 -28.49 4.02 -5.39
C LEU A 968 -29.74 4.22 -6.27
N THR A 969 -30.87 4.55 -5.65
CA THR A 969 -32.18 4.65 -6.33
C THR A 969 -32.40 6.01 -6.99
N GLN A 970 -32.26 7.10 -6.24
CA GLN A 970 -32.38 8.48 -6.74
C GLN A 970 -31.50 9.43 -5.93
N HIS A 971 -30.89 10.43 -6.58
CA HIS A 971 -30.25 11.51 -5.81
C HIS A 971 -31.36 12.33 -5.10
N PRO A 972 -31.25 12.63 -3.78
CA PRO A 972 -32.31 13.34 -3.03
C PRO A 972 -32.71 14.66 -3.65
N MET A 973 -31.77 15.23 -4.39
CA MET A 973 -31.95 16.49 -5.06
C MET A 973 -31.97 16.35 -6.58
N ALA A 974 -32.27 15.18 -7.16
CA ALA A 974 -32.29 14.98 -8.61
C ALA A 974 -33.25 15.97 -9.33
N GLN A 975 -34.41 16.26 -8.73
CA GLN A 975 -35.34 17.27 -9.25
C GLN A 975 -34.80 18.70 -9.09
N ALA A 976 -34.22 19.04 -7.93
CA ALA A 976 -33.61 20.35 -7.70
C ALA A 976 -32.36 20.57 -8.57
N LEU A 977 -31.52 19.56 -8.74
CA LEU A 977 -30.37 19.55 -9.63
C LEU A 977 -30.83 19.73 -11.06
N LYS A 978 -31.87 19.01 -11.52
CA LYS A 978 -32.46 19.23 -12.84
C LYS A 978 -32.98 20.66 -13.01
N ALA A 979 -33.65 21.22 -12.01
CA ALA A 979 -34.19 22.59 -12.04
C ALA A 979 -33.09 23.67 -12.02
N VAL A 980 -31.96 23.40 -11.37
CA VAL A 980 -30.79 24.29 -11.30
C VAL A 980 -29.92 24.14 -12.54
N SER A 981 -29.70 22.93 -13.05
CA SER A 981 -28.96 22.64 -14.29
C SER A 981 -29.66 23.18 -15.52
N GLN A 982 -31.01 23.20 -15.58
CA GLN A 982 -31.76 23.87 -16.65
C GLN A 982 -31.59 25.40 -16.66
N ARG A 983 -31.19 25.99 -15.52
CA ARG A 983 -30.96 27.43 -15.37
C ARG A 983 -29.48 27.80 -15.36
N ALA A 984 -28.59 26.81 -15.36
CA ALA A 984 -27.16 27.04 -15.48
C ALA A 984 -26.84 27.47 -16.90
N THR A 985 -26.08 28.55 -17.06
CA THR A 985 -25.66 29.06 -18.37
C THR A 985 -24.35 28.44 -18.83
N LYS A 986 -23.64 27.76 -17.93
CA LYS A 986 -22.36 27.11 -18.22
C LYS A 986 -22.19 25.86 -17.35
N GLN A 987 -21.68 24.78 -17.97
CA GLN A 987 -21.26 23.58 -17.27
C GLN A 987 -19.78 23.69 -16.87
N ILE A 988 -19.39 23.06 -15.77
CA ILE A 988 -18.03 23.11 -15.23
C ILE A 988 -17.02 22.54 -16.23
N GLY A 989 -17.36 21.47 -16.94
CA GLY A 989 -16.52 20.83 -17.93
C GLY A 989 -16.23 21.68 -19.17
N ASP A 990 -17.06 22.69 -19.43
CA ASP A 990 -16.96 23.58 -20.59
C ASP A 990 -16.20 24.89 -20.26
N ILE A 991 -15.65 25.00 -19.05
CA ILE A 991 -14.83 26.15 -18.64
C ILE A 991 -13.47 26.05 -19.33
N ASP A 992 -13.33 26.78 -20.42
CA ASP A 992 -12.05 27.07 -21.05
C ASP A 992 -11.33 28.25 -20.38
N ARG A 993 -10.04 28.08 -20.07
CA ARG A 993 -9.20 29.08 -19.38
C ARG A 993 -8.99 30.35 -20.21
N GLU A 994 -8.81 30.24 -21.52
CA GLU A 994 -8.49 31.40 -22.37
C GLU A 994 -9.74 32.23 -22.69
N LEU A 995 -10.90 31.57 -22.76
CA LEU A 995 -12.16 32.21 -23.16
C LEU A 995 -13.02 32.73 -22.00
N HIS A 996 -12.98 32.08 -20.84
CA HIS A 996 -13.94 32.34 -19.77
C HIS A 996 -13.32 33.06 -18.55
N LEU A 997 -12.01 33.26 -18.53
CA LEU A 997 -11.36 33.98 -17.43
C LEU A 997 -11.92 35.39 -17.27
N ASN A 998 -12.21 35.77 -16.04
CA ASN A 998 -12.85 37.03 -15.66
C ASN A 998 -14.32 37.22 -16.07
N HIS A 999 -14.97 36.22 -16.67
CA HIS A 999 -16.40 36.27 -16.97
C HIS A 999 -17.25 35.59 -15.90
N THR A 1000 -18.48 36.06 -15.74
CA THR A 1000 -19.43 35.56 -14.74
C THR A 1000 -20.51 34.73 -15.40
N PHE A 1001 -20.76 33.53 -14.87
CA PHE A 1001 -21.79 32.62 -15.36
C PHE A 1001 -22.65 32.09 -14.21
N LEU A 1002 -23.76 31.45 -14.56
CA LEU A 1002 -24.57 30.67 -13.64
C LEU A 1002 -24.13 29.21 -13.70
N PHE A 1003 -23.66 28.71 -12.56
CA PHE A 1003 -23.25 27.32 -12.36
C PHE A 1003 -24.23 26.62 -11.44
N GLY A 1004 -24.67 25.44 -11.86
CA GLY A 1004 -25.66 24.65 -11.15
C GLY A 1004 -25.08 23.31 -10.71
N GLY A 1005 -25.08 23.04 -9.40
CA GLY A 1005 -24.48 21.79 -8.91
C GLY A 1005 -24.69 21.53 -7.43
N VAL A 1006 -24.08 20.46 -6.95
CA VAL A 1006 -24.06 20.06 -5.54
C VAL A 1006 -22.80 20.60 -4.88
N VAL A 1007 -22.92 21.18 -3.69
CA VAL A 1007 -21.77 21.54 -2.86
C VAL A 1007 -21.20 20.26 -2.22
N THR A 1008 -20.08 19.76 -2.72
CA THR A 1008 -19.45 18.51 -2.22
C THR A 1008 -18.62 18.74 -0.97
N ARG A 1009 -18.13 19.96 -0.78
CA ARG A 1009 -17.28 20.34 0.34
C ARG A 1009 -17.60 21.76 0.77
N TRP A 1010 -17.65 22.00 2.08
CA TRP A 1010 -17.90 23.32 2.63
C TRP A 1010 -17.01 23.59 3.85
N LYS A 1011 -16.11 24.57 3.73
CA LYS A 1011 -15.17 24.93 4.80
C LYS A 1011 -15.29 26.41 5.15
N GLN A 1012 -15.82 26.67 6.34
CA GLN A 1012 -15.86 27.99 6.94
C GLN A 1012 -14.48 28.40 7.51
N VAL A 1013 -14.06 29.63 7.24
CA VAL A 1013 -12.77 30.19 7.68
C VAL A 1013 -12.95 31.63 8.13
N GLN A 1014 -12.21 32.05 9.16
CA GLN A 1014 -12.13 33.47 9.57
C GLN A 1014 -11.01 34.19 8.81
N THR A 1015 -11.31 35.39 8.32
CA THR A 1015 -10.34 36.24 7.65
C THR A 1015 -9.30 36.79 8.63
N LYS A 1016 -8.01 36.61 8.33
CA LYS A 1016 -6.89 37.00 9.22
C LYS A 1016 -6.81 38.49 9.56
N LYS A 1017 -7.38 39.37 8.73
CA LYS A 1017 -7.30 40.84 8.89
C LYS A 1017 -8.53 41.46 9.56
N THR A 1018 -9.72 40.93 9.33
CA THR A 1018 -10.99 41.56 9.77
C THR A 1018 -11.83 40.65 10.67
N ASN A 1019 -11.39 39.41 10.92
CA ASN A 1019 -12.09 38.39 11.71
C ASN A 1019 -13.52 38.06 11.23
N GLN A 1020 -13.86 38.44 10.00
CA GLN A 1020 -15.15 38.14 9.37
C GLN A 1020 -15.13 36.73 8.77
N LEU A 1021 -16.28 36.07 8.78
CA LEU A 1021 -16.47 34.72 8.26
C LEU A 1021 -16.48 34.71 6.72
N MET A 1022 -15.77 33.76 6.12
CA MET A 1022 -15.81 33.44 4.70
C MET A 1022 -15.90 31.92 4.52
N ALA A 1023 -16.21 31.43 3.33
CA ALA A 1023 -16.22 30.00 3.04
C ALA A 1023 -15.47 29.65 1.76
N PHE A 1024 -14.84 28.48 1.76
CA PHE A 1024 -14.34 27.79 0.57
C PHE A 1024 -15.19 26.54 0.37
N GLY A 1025 -15.67 26.34 -0.85
CA GLY A 1025 -16.43 25.15 -1.20
C GLY A 1025 -15.98 24.53 -2.51
N GLU A 1026 -16.55 23.38 -2.82
CA GLU A 1026 -16.38 22.71 -4.11
C GLU A 1026 -17.78 22.43 -4.68
N LEU A 1027 -17.98 22.81 -5.94
CA LEU A 1027 -19.23 22.59 -6.67
C LEU A 1027 -19.02 21.44 -7.66
N GLU A 1028 -19.94 20.49 -7.68
CA GLU A 1028 -19.98 19.37 -8.62
C GLU A 1028 -21.23 19.42 -9.49
N ASP A 1029 -21.06 19.29 -10.80
CA ASP A 1029 -22.13 19.09 -11.77
C ASP A 1029 -21.91 17.79 -12.57
N SER A 1030 -22.75 17.52 -13.58
CA SER A 1030 -22.66 16.31 -14.40
C SER A 1030 -21.39 16.22 -15.27
N THR A 1031 -20.58 17.27 -15.34
CA THR A 1031 -19.40 17.38 -16.21
C THR A 1031 -18.09 17.52 -15.46
N GLY A 1032 -18.09 18.00 -14.21
CA GLY A 1032 -16.87 18.16 -13.44
C GLY A 1032 -17.08 18.75 -12.05
N LYS A 1033 -15.95 19.02 -11.39
CA LYS A 1033 -15.87 19.67 -10.08
C LYS A 1033 -15.01 20.92 -10.19
N ILE A 1034 -15.37 21.98 -9.47
CA ILE A 1034 -14.56 23.21 -9.39
C ILE A 1034 -14.63 23.83 -8.00
N GLN A 1035 -13.50 24.36 -7.52
CA GLN A 1035 -13.45 25.05 -6.25
C GLN A 1035 -14.09 26.44 -6.37
N PHE A 1036 -14.73 26.90 -5.30
CA PHE A 1036 -15.30 28.23 -5.25
C PHE A 1036 -15.06 28.91 -3.90
N VAL A 1037 -15.04 30.24 -3.90
CA VAL A 1037 -14.84 31.07 -2.72
C VAL A 1037 -16.02 32.01 -2.50
N VAL A 1038 -16.47 32.09 -1.25
CA VAL A 1038 -17.54 32.97 -0.79
C VAL A 1038 -16.96 33.98 0.19
N PHE A 1039 -16.85 35.25 -0.24
CA PHE A 1039 -16.34 36.33 0.60
C PHE A 1039 -17.36 36.75 1.68
N PRO A 1040 -16.92 37.44 2.75
CA PRO A 1040 -17.76 37.69 3.92
C PRO A 1040 -19.11 38.36 3.67
N THR A 1041 -19.18 39.28 2.71
CA THR A 1041 -20.43 39.95 2.33
C THR A 1041 -21.48 38.95 1.85
N ILE A 1042 -21.10 38.01 0.98
CA ILE A 1042 -22.00 36.99 0.43
C ILE A 1042 -22.26 35.89 1.45
N TYR A 1043 -21.25 35.55 2.26
CA TYR A 1043 -21.40 34.56 3.33
C TYR A 1043 -22.46 34.98 4.35
N ASN A 1044 -22.47 36.25 4.77
CA ASN A 1044 -23.47 36.77 5.71
C ASN A 1044 -24.89 36.87 5.11
N GLN A 1045 -25.02 36.95 3.78
CA GLN A 1045 -26.32 37.05 3.10
C GLN A 1045 -26.98 35.70 2.87
N SER A 1046 -26.19 34.67 2.51
CA SER A 1046 -26.74 33.37 2.07
C SER A 1046 -25.85 32.17 2.41
N GLY A 1047 -24.66 32.40 2.96
CA GLY A 1047 -23.69 31.34 3.25
C GLY A 1047 -23.95 30.58 4.55
N SER A 1048 -24.73 31.12 5.50
CA SER A 1048 -25.08 30.43 6.75
C SER A 1048 -25.96 29.20 6.55
N ASP A 1049 -26.74 29.19 5.46
CA ASP A 1049 -27.77 28.18 5.19
C ASP A 1049 -27.24 27.04 4.31
N ILE A 1050 -25.99 27.14 3.87
CA ILE A 1050 -25.36 26.16 2.98
C ILE A 1050 -24.59 25.13 3.82
N LYS A 1051 -24.82 23.86 3.49
CA LYS A 1051 -24.10 22.72 4.05
C LYS A 1051 -23.55 21.86 2.92
N GLU A 1052 -22.65 20.94 3.26
CA GLU A 1052 -22.28 19.87 2.35
C GLU A 1052 -23.54 19.11 1.87
N ASP A 1053 -23.52 18.66 0.61
CA ASP A 1053 -24.63 18.06 -0.14
C ASP A 1053 -25.77 19.02 -0.57
N SER A 1054 -25.66 20.33 -0.34
CA SER A 1054 -26.70 21.30 -0.77
C SER A 1054 -26.64 21.55 -2.27
N VAL A 1055 -27.78 21.50 -2.99
CA VAL A 1055 -27.84 22.01 -4.38
C VAL A 1055 -27.96 23.52 -4.36
N VAL A 1056 -27.15 24.16 -5.18
CA VAL A 1056 -27.08 25.62 -5.29
C VAL A 1056 -26.99 26.04 -6.74
N LEU A 1057 -27.61 27.18 -7.05
CA LEU A 1057 -27.29 27.96 -8.24
C LEU A 1057 -26.30 29.05 -7.81
N LEU A 1058 -25.08 29.00 -8.33
CA LEU A 1058 -24.03 29.99 -8.09
C LEU A 1058 -23.93 30.95 -9.27
N LYS A 1059 -24.13 32.24 -9.04
CA LYS A 1059 -23.60 33.27 -9.94
C LYS A 1059 -22.16 33.53 -9.53
N ALA A 1060 -21.21 33.13 -10.37
CA ALA A 1060 -19.81 33.20 -10.02
C ALA A 1060 -18.92 33.61 -11.19
N LYS A 1061 -17.90 34.41 -10.86
CA LYS A 1061 -16.86 34.84 -11.79
C LYS A 1061 -15.78 33.76 -11.87
N VAL A 1062 -15.41 33.35 -13.07
CA VAL A 1062 -14.29 32.44 -13.29
C VAL A 1062 -13.00 33.21 -13.05
N ASP A 1063 -12.18 32.68 -12.14
CA ASP A 1063 -10.91 33.25 -11.72
C ASP A 1063 -9.81 32.19 -11.79
N TYR A 1064 -8.55 32.61 -11.80
CA TYR A 1064 -7.40 31.73 -11.89
C TYR A 1064 -6.37 32.10 -10.83
N ARG A 1065 -6.16 31.20 -9.87
CA ARG A 1065 -5.30 31.43 -8.71
C ARG A 1065 -4.68 30.11 -8.25
N ASP A 1066 -3.44 30.16 -7.78
CA ASP A 1066 -2.67 28.99 -7.34
C ASP A 1066 -2.59 27.87 -8.41
N GLU A 1067 -2.43 28.28 -9.67
CA GLU A 1067 -2.38 27.43 -10.87
C GLU A 1067 -3.65 26.63 -11.23
N GLU A 1068 -4.76 26.84 -10.51
CA GLU A 1068 -6.05 26.21 -10.76
C GLU A 1068 -7.15 27.23 -11.11
N LEU A 1069 -8.15 26.77 -11.88
CA LEU A 1069 -9.38 27.53 -12.11
C LEU A 1069 -10.27 27.44 -10.88
N GLN A 1070 -10.81 28.58 -10.44
CA GLN A 1070 -11.73 28.68 -9.32
C GLN A 1070 -12.89 29.60 -9.65
N LEU A 1071 -13.96 29.52 -8.86
CA LEU A 1071 -15.12 30.40 -8.98
C LEU A 1071 -15.16 31.39 -7.81
N VAL A 1072 -15.23 32.68 -8.09
CA VAL A 1072 -15.50 33.71 -7.10
C VAL A 1072 -17.01 33.97 -7.07
N VAL A 1073 -17.65 33.58 -5.97
CA VAL A 1073 -19.12 33.61 -5.88
C VAL A 1073 -19.61 35.04 -5.62
N GLU A 1074 -20.50 35.50 -6.49
CA GLU A 1074 -21.18 36.80 -6.38
C GLU A 1074 -22.58 36.67 -5.77
N LYS A 1075 -23.29 35.57 -6.04
CA LYS A 1075 -24.62 35.29 -5.47
C LYS A 1075 -24.85 33.79 -5.36
N ILE A 1076 -25.53 33.38 -4.28
CA ILE A 1076 -25.96 31.99 -4.07
C ILE A 1076 -27.49 31.96 -4.04
N SER A 1077 -28.09 30.96 -4.67
CA SER A 1077 -29.55 30.76 -4.64
C SER A 1077 -29.88 29.29 -4.36
N LEU A 1078 -30.72 29.08 -3.36
CA LEU A 1078 -31.22 27.75 -2.97
C LEU A 1078 -32.48 27.39 -3.79
N PRO A 1079 -32.71 26.10 -4.12
CA PRO A 1079 -33.81 25.62 -4.96
C PRO A 1079 -35.19 26.15 -4.58
N ASP A 1080 -35.49 26.24 -3.28
CA ASP A 1080 -36.79 26.65 -2.75
C ASP A 1080 -37.08 28.16 -2.91
N ASN A 1081 -36.02 28.98 -3.04
CA ASN A 1081 -36.11 30.44 -3.22
C ASN A 1081 -36.05 30.86 -4.69
N ILE A 1082 -35.99 29.91 -5.64
CA ILE A 1082 -35.87 30.21 -7.08
C ILE A 1082 -37.20 30.71 -7.68
N GLU A 1083 -38.33 30.56 -6.98
CA GLU A 1083 -39.65 30.99 -7.50
C GLU A 1083 -39.92 32.49 -7.36
N SER A 1084 -39.10 33.30 -6.67
CA SER A 1084 -39.55 34.65 -6.27
C SER A 1084 -38.55 35.80 -6.34
N SER A 1085 -37.33 35.68 -6.90
CA SER A 1085 -36.48 36.87 -7.07
C SER A 1085 -35.30 36.77 -8.06
N VAL A 1086 -35.59 36.83 -9.36
CA VAL A 1086 -34.72 37.57 -10.32
C VAL A 1086 -35.62 38.19 -11.38
N ALA A 1087 -35.91 39.48 -11.23
CA ALA A 1087 -36.31 40.31 -12.36
C ALA A 1087 -35.20 40.21 -13.42
N ILE A 1088 -35.58 39.71 -14.58
CA ILE A 1088 -34.73 39.56 -15.76
C ILE A 1088 -34.22 40.96 -16.14
N GLY A 1089 -32.91 41.14 -16.08
CA GLY A 1089 -32.21 42.36 -16.45
C GLY A 1089 -30.96 42.04 -17.27
N GLU A 1090 -31.08 42.34 -18.56
CA GLU A 1090 -30.08 42.64 -19.59
C GLU A 1090 -29.23 41.48 -20.19
N ASP A 1091 -29.35 41.37 -21.53
CA ASP A 1091 -28.71 40.48 -22.52
C ASP A 1091 -29.05 38.97 -22.49
N GLN A 1092 -30.19 38.57 -23.08
CA GLN A 1092 -30.68 37.18 -23.00
C GLN A 1092 -30.35 36.25 -24.18
N HIS A 1093 -29.99 36.74 -25.38
CA HIS A 1093 -29.76 35.85 -26.52
C HIS A 1093 -28.57 36.28 -27.39
N GLU A 1094 -27.61 35.36 -27.60
CA GLU A 1094 -26.44 35.58 -28.46
C GLU A 1094 -26.45 34.62 -29.67
N ILE A 1095 -26.26 35.17 -30.88
CA ILE A 1095 -26.16 34.41 -32.13
C ILE A 1095 -24.70 34.39 -32.59
N PHE A 1096 -24.10 33.21 -32.65
CA PHE A 1096 -22.75 33.02 -33.17
C PHE A 1096 -22.77 32.91 -34.71
N ILE A 1097 -22.03 33.78 -35.41
CA ILE A 1097 -21.86 33.68 -36.86
C ILE A 1097 -20.59 32.87 -37.19
N PRO A 1098 -20.68 31.73 -37.90
CA PRO A 1098 -19.50 30.98 -38.31
C PRO A 1098 -18.52 31.78 -39.19
N ARG A 1099 -17.23 31.43 -39.14
CA ARG A 1099 -16.22 32.07 -40.01
C ARG A 1099 -16.54 31.76 -41.49
N LYS A 1100 -16.45 32.79 -42.35
CA LYS A 1100 -16.74 32.76 -43.80
C LYS A 1100 -18.22 32.64 -44.21
N THR A 1101 -19.18 32.94 -43.32
CA THR A 1101 -20.60 33.05 -43.68
C THR A 1101 -20.81 34.09 -44.79
N LYS A 1102 -21.51 33.71 -45.87
CA LYS A 1102 -21.75 34.58 -47.04
C LYS A 1102 -22.67 35.74 -46.67
N ARG A 1103 -22.47 36.91 -47.29
CA ARG A 1103 -23.30 38.12 -47.08
C ARG A 1103 -24.81 37.87 -47.27
N GLU A 1104 -25.19 37.05 -48.25
CA GLU A 1104 -26.59 36.69 -48.52
C GLU A 1104 -27.26 35.97 -47.34
N ILE A 1105 -26.51 35.16 -46.59
CA ILE A 1105 -27.02 34.45 -45.40
C ILE A 1105 -27.21 35.43 -44.24
N LEU A 1106 -26.30 36.40 -44.09
CA LEU A 1106 -26.42 37.45 -43.08
C LEU A 1106 -27.60 38.38 -43.36
N GLU A 1107 -27.87 38.70 -44.62
CA GLU A 1107 -29.03 39.49 -45.03
C GLU A 1107 -30.35 38.72 -44.75
N LYS A 1108 -30.38 37.41 -45.02
CA LYS A 1108 -31.52 36.53 -44.65
C LYS A 1108 -31.70 36.42 -43.15
N LEU A 1109 -30.62 36.31 -42.37
CA LEU A 1109 -30.67 36.30 -40.91
C LEU A 1109 -31.25 37.61 -40.39
N GLY A 1110 -30.80 38.73 -40.93
CA GLY A 1110 -31.35 40.05 -40.59
C GLY A 1110 -32.83 40.19 -40.93
N GLN A 1111 -33.29 39.66 -42.07
CA GLN A 1111 -34.72 39.64 -42.43
C GLN A 1111 -35.54 38.76 -41.49
N LEU A 1112 -35.03 37.56 -41.15
CA LEU A 1112 -35.67 36.61 -40.26
C LEU A 1112 -35.85 37.19 -38.85
N LEU A 1113 -34.84 37.89 -38.33
CA LEU A 1113 -34.91 38.55 -37.03
C LEU A 1113 -35.87 39.75 -37.05
N LYS A 1114 -35.91 40.53 -38.15
CA LYS A 1114 -36.85 41.65 -38.31
C LYS A 1114 -38.30 41.22 -38.48
N SER A 1115 -38.57 40.01 -38.98
CA SER A 1115 -39.93 39.49 -39.10
C SER A 1115 -40.52 38.98 -37.77
N HIS A 1116 -39.74 39.01 -36.69
CA HIS A 1116 -40.16 38.61 -35.35
C HIS A 1116 -39.96 39.76 -34.34
N PRO A 1117 -40.67 40.90 -34.46
CA PRO A 1117 -40.49 42.03 -33.54
C PRO A 1117 -40.90 41.66 -32.10
N GLY A 1118 -40.09 42.05 -31.12
CA GLY A 1118 -40.35 41.82 -29.70
C GLY A 1118 -39.49 42.73 -28.81
N ASP A 1119 -39.54 42.48 -27.51
CA ASP A 1119 -38.92 43.36 -26.50
C ASP A 1119 -37.57 42.83 -25.99
N GLU A 1120 -37.08 41.69 -26.50
CA GLU A 1120 -35.85 41.06 -26.05
C GLU A 1120 -34.63 41.53 -26.86
N HIS A 1121 -33.54 41.84 -26.16
CA HIS A 1121 -32.29 42.28 -26.77
C HIS A 1121 -31.43 41.09 -27.21
N VAL A 1122 -31.06 41.07 -28.50
CA VAL A 1122 -30.23 40.03 -29.12
C VAL A 1122 -28.89 40.61 -29.55
N SER A 1123 -27.79 39.92 -29.23
CA SER A 1123 -26.45 40.24 -29.69
C SER A 1123 -25.95 39.24 -30.71
N VAL A 1124 -25.17 39.70 -31.69
CA VAL A 1124 -24.55 38.87 -32.72
C VAL A 1124 -23.04 38.88 -32.53
N LEU A 1125 -22.42 37.71 -32.53
CA LEU A 1125 -21.00 37.52 -32.28
C LEU A 1125 -20.29 37.17 -33.60
N ILE A 1126 -19.47 38.09 -34.09
CA ILE A 1126 -18.79 37.99 -35.39
C ILE A 1126 -17.30 37.70 -35.16
N PRO A 1127 -16.78 36.53 -35.55
CA PRO A 1127 -15.36 36.21 -35.40
C PRO A 1127 -14.50 36.90 -36.47
N ASN A 1128 -14.21 38.19 -36.29
CA ASN A 1128 -13.28 38.96 -37.12
C ASN A 1128 -11.89 39.07 -36.46
N GLY A 1129 -10.92 38.29 -36.92
CA GLY A 1129 -9.54 38.35 -36.41
C GLY A 1129 -9.31 37.59 -35.10
N GLY A 1130 -8.34 38.05 -34.30
CA GLY A 1130 -7.89 37.42 -33.04
C GLY A 1130 -8.84 37.61 -31.84
N GLN A 1131 -9.82 38.50 -31.93
CA GLN A 1131 -10.90 38.66 -30.95
C GLN A 1131 -12.25 38.78 -31.68
N PRO A 1132 -13.31 38.08 -31.24
CA PRO A 1132 -14.63 38.22 -31.82
C PRO A 1132 -15.27 39.57 -31.44
N GLU A 1133 -15.94 40.20 -32.40
CA GLU A 1133 -16.63 41.48 -32.22
C GLU A 1133 -18.11 41.22 -31.90
N ARG A 1134 -18.60 41.81 -30.80
CA ARG A 1134 -19.98 41.71 -30.34
C ARG A 1134 -20.78 42.90 -30.86
N MET A 1135 -21.87 42.65 -31.58
CA MET A 1135 -22.77 43.67 -32.09
C MET A 1135 -24.18 43.45 -31.53
N ALA A 1136 -24.66 44.37 -30.69
CA ALA A 1136 -26.05 44.38 -30.26
C ALA A 1136 -26.95 44.82 -31.44
N LEU A 1137 -28.08 44.13 -31.63
CA LEU A 1137 -29.05 44.55 -32.65
C LEU A 1137 -29.75 45.83 -32.21
N PRO A 1138 -30.01 46.77 -33.14
CA PRO A 1138 -30.65 48.05 -32.82
C PRO A 1138 -32.18 47.94 -32.64
N TYR A 1139 -32.74 46.73 -32.60
CA TYR A 1139 -34.16 46.44 -32.44
C TYR A 1139 -34.34 45.16 -31.61
N GLY A 1140 -35.45 45.06 -30.88
CA GLY A 1140 -35.79 43.88 -30.11
C GLY A 1140 -36.45 42.79 -30.97
N VAL A 1141 -36.26 41.53 -30.56
CA VAL A 1141 -36.75 40.34 -31.26
C VAL A 1141 -37.58 39.49 -30.29
N LYS A 1142 -38.67 38.90 -30.74
CA LYS A 1142 -39.45 37.94 -29.94
C LYS A 1142 -38.82 36.56 -30.08
N TRP A 1143 -38.09 36.10 -29.07
CA TRP A 1143 -37.39 34.82 -29.13
C TRP A 1143 -38.35 33.63 -28.97
N SER A 1144 -38.15 32.58 -29.77
CA SER A 1144 -38.93 31.34 -29.67
C SER A 1144 -38.08 30.15 -30.07
N SER A 1145 -38.39 28.96 -29.56
CA SER A 1145 -37.69 27.72 -29.90
C SER A 1145 -37.76 27.36 -31.40
N GLN A 1146 -38.75 27.91 -32.12
CA GLN A 1146 -38.84 27.76 -33.57
C GLN A 1146 -37.88 28.73 -34.28
N LEU A 1147 -37.81 29.98 -33.84
CA LEU A 1147 -36.87 30.98 -34.36
C LEU A 1147 -35.41 30.54 -34.16
N GLU A 1148 -35.09 29.95 -33.01
CA GLU A 1148 -33.75 29.42 -32.72
C GLU A 1148 -33.35 28.29 -33.70
N LYS A 1149 -34.26 27.35 -33.98
CA LYS A 1149 -34.04 26.31 -35.00
C LYS A 1149 -33.90 26.87 -36.42
N ASP A 1150 -34.69 27.89 -36.76
CA ASP A 1150 -34.61 28.54 -38.06
C ASP A 1150 -33.28 29.29 -38.22
N ILE A 1151 -32.75 29.89 -37.15
CA ILE A 1151 -31.41 30.51 -37.11
C ILE A 1151 -30.31 29.46 -37.25
N GLU A 1152 -30.39 28.35 -36.50
CA GLU A 1152 -29.42 27.24 -36.60
C GLU A 1152 -29.39 26.66 -38.01
N THR A 1153 -30.56 26.46 -38.63
CA THR A 1153 -30.69 25.94 -40.01
C THR A 1153 -30.14 26.91 -41.06
N LEU A 1154 -30.19 28.21 -40.78
CA LEU A 1154 -29.67 29.25 -41.68
C LEU A 1154 -28.15 29.42 -41.57
N LEU A 1155 -27.56 29.09 -40.40
CA LEU A 1155 -26.14 29.28 -40.08
C LEU A 1155 -25.30 27.99 -40.14
N THR A 1156 -25.93 26.82 -40.22
CA THR A 1156 -25.28 25.55 -40.59
C THR A 1156 -25.24 25.36 -42.11
#